data_AF-A0A954P7Z7-F1
#
_entry.id   AF-A0A954P7Z7-F1
#
_cell.length_a   1.000
_cell.length_b   1.000
_cell.length_c   1.000
_cell.angle_alpha   90.00
_cell.angle_beta   90.00
_cell.angle_gamma   90.00
#
_symmetry.space_group_name_H-M   'P 1'
#
loop_
_entity.id
_entity.type
_entity.pdbx_description
1 polymer ?
#
loop_
_entity_poly.entity_id
_entity_poly.type
_entity_poly.pdbx_seq_one_letter_code
_entity_poly.pdbx_strand_id
1 'polypeptide(L)'
;MTHFIENPITQAVGIALLHSLWQILFVAAVFVVIATRARRWTANSRYIASYGSLVLMLLLPLVTFTLVFALQTGVPRSIPEASQFGPGTHSTQPLFAAQVEHGFVENAMQGFLLEPTDLREERSKTSNEVAGASSKVASVFAVSTWNQIQPWLAILWSVGVITFSMRPLLSVHRCVQMRQSAELIEKQWITSLMPALCERIGLGKVIQVASSKIVETPSVIGVVSPIVLLPASLLTGFSPDLLKAILAHELAHIRRHDFAMNLVQTAIETLLFYHPAVWWITSIVRQERENCCDDIALAICGRKSYAKALVDLELVRSGNAGLAMAANGGSLYRRIHRIVHPGESSTPSGAGLATCVAVLPILLAWLTFHNGPAIAADQTEQSTTVQRSDTENSALTARETEVANVGDNERSFKGTVFDANGKPVGDATVYVVAVSFDVKVNGTVSRSLSAQSQSDGTYSITVTPRNNEVLMMVAQKAGCGAVTVDLALARTKAEQKEITIDLNLLEEMPIKGRVVDTEGNPVSGVEIRVEILSVPKSEEAVTEWIANEKPELFTEANNMATRFGRDERIRGTQFPAVATIPLGESLPDAETTSSNGEFRLVGVGKDCLLRVSLSGPGIASREALIVAREMKSVTAYAAGIFSRDFTHHGANPTLVVSPAQAVTGRILDAQTKQPITGLPVMLRRTGRENWLAANAAERTLTDSEGRFELSSAPLGGGHMISIIAGPDSPYFDTDFEFPVTSSPELAPAEIELTPAVWIRGRVTDESGSPVVAIVDYYPFRENKYAEAYSNFDPRIAGRAPNEKQLTNRDGFFRIKAIPGRGVLSALAQDQQDRLKYMPNREPRLLDEIGGEQMRKLFNGWSADYFDALIEINIDEGLAETSQDVVFKSGGTKKLTLWGESGTRPTKIQQLGLTFPPKFTTIEANESTVEVIGLQPDEPRLVVLIDEKNECGIALTVKDSDPGKQALRLQECAKVNGRVVDSNGEPVDKVNIRVSPVLEMQRDSWNRELRSVSTNANGKFSLSIPSGCAFRVFAYSEMGPNFTATIRPKPGAIYHLGDLKDKDDLNEVETAGELP
;
A
#
# COMPACT_ATOMS: atom_id res chain seq x y z
N MET A 1 -35.60 32.30 2.37
CA MET A 1 -34.46 31.68 1.65
C MET A 1 -33.87 32.65 0.62
N THR A 2 -34.70 33.30 -0.21
CA THR A 2 -34.31 34.41 -1.12
C THR A 2 -33.54 35.55 -0.44
N HIS A 3 -33.99 36.04 0.72
CA HIS A 3 -33.27 37.06 1.50
C HIS A 3 -31.88 36.65 2.01
N PHE A 4 -31.59 35.34 2.12
CA PHE A 4 -30.27 34.86 2.56
C PHE A 4 -29.28 34.75 1.39
N ILE A 5 -29.80 34.43 0.19
CA ILE A 5 -29.04 34.30 -1.06
C ILE A 5 -28.59 35.68 -1.58
N GLU A 6 -29.42 36.70 -1.38
CA GLU A 6 -29.14 38.09 -1.81
C GLU A 6 -28.37 38.90 -0.76
N ASN A 7 -27.95 38.30 0.35
CA ASN A 7 -27.23 39.03 1.39
C ASN A 7 -25.77 39.30 0.96
N PRO A 8 -25.34 40.57 0.88
CA PRO A 8 -23.99 40.93 0.41
C PRO A 8 -22.89 40.36 1.31
N ILE A 9 -23.15 40.16 2.61
CA ILE A 9 -22.19 39.55 3.52
C ILE A 9 -21.94 38.10 3.12
N THR A 10 -23.01 37.32 2.88
CA THR A 10 -22.90 35.90 2.54
C THR A 10 -22.17 35.70 1.21
N GLN A 11 -22.44 36.57 0.22
CA GLN A 11 -21.76 36.57 -1.07
C GLN A 11 -20.28 36.93 -0.93
N ALA A 12 -19.95 37.98 -0.18
CA ALA A 12 -18.57 38.37 0.09
C ALA A 12 -17.78 37.27 0.83
N VAL A 13 -18.41 36.57 1.78
CA VAL A 13 -17.80 35.41 2.47
C VAL A 13 -17.54 34.27 1.48
N GLY A 14 -18.53 33.89 0.66
CA GLY A 14 -18.37 32.83 -0.34
C GLY A 14 -17.22 33.09 -1.32
N ILE A 15 -17.09 34.34 -1.80
CA ILE A 15 -15.99 34.77 -2.67
C ILE A 15 -14.65 34.73 -1.93
N ALA A 16 -14.58 35.27 -0.71
CA ALA A 16 -13.35 35.25 0.08
C ALA A 16 -12.86 33.82 0.39
N LEU A 17 -13.77 32.87 0.64
CA LEU A 17 -13.44 31.46 0.85
C LEU A 17 -12.92 30.78 -0.42
N LEU A 18 -13.42 31.14 -1.60
CA LEU A 18 -12.87 30.61 -2.85
C LEU A 18 -11.46 31.15 -3.11
N HIS A 19 -11.26 32.45 -2.93
CA HIS A 19 -9.95 33.08 -3.12
C HIS A 19 -8.92 32.60 -2.08
N SER A 20 -9.36 32.21 -0.87
CA SER A 20 -8.45 31.70 0.16
C SER A 20 -7.69 30.45 -0.30
N LEU A 21 -8.28 29.61 -1.17
CA LEU A 21 -7.66 28.37 -1.66
C LEU A 21 -6.30 28.64 -2.32
N TRP A 22 -6.24 29.63 -3.22
CA TRP A 22 -4.99 29.95 -3.92
C TRP A 22 -4.11 30.89 -3.11
N GLN A 23 -4.70 31.83 -2.35
CA GLN A 23 -3.95 32.77 -1.52
C GLN A 23 -3.11 32.04 -0.47
N ILE A 24 -3.72 31.08 0.23
CA ILE A 24 -3.04 30.30 1.27
C ILE A 24 -1.96 29.43 0.62
N LEU A 25 -2.25 28.78 -0.51
CA LEU A 25 -1.27 27.99 -1.24
C LEU A 25 -0.05 28.82 -1.68
N PHE A 26 -0.27 30.03 -2.18
CA PHE A 26 0.78 30.95 -2.57
C PHE A 26 1.68 31.30 -1.37
N VAL A 27 1.08 31.65 -0.22
CA VAL A 27 1.84 31.92 1.00
C VAL A 27 2.66 30.69 1.44
N ALA A 28 2.09 29.49 1.35
CA ALA A 28 2.79 28.25 1.66
C ALA A 28 4.00 28.00 0.74
N ALA A 29 3.84 28.23 -0.57
CA ALA A 29 4.92 28.12 -1.55
C ALA A 29 6.05 29.14 -1.28
N VAL A 30 5.71 30.38 -0.93
CA VAL A 30 6.69 31.40 -0.55
C VAL A 30 7.45 30.99 0.72
N PHE A 31 6.74 30.52 1.75
CA PHE A 31 7.35 30.03 2.98
C PHE A 31 8.35 28.90 2.72
N VAL A 32 8.00 27.97 1.85
CA VAL A 32 8.84 26.87 1.35
C VAL A 32 10.16 27.37 0.74
N VAL A 33 10.10 28.37 -0.14
CA VAL A 33 11.28 28.90 -0.84
C VAL A 33 12.19 29.59 0.16
N ILE A 34 11.60 30.32 1.09
CA ILE A 34 12.31 30.98 2.18
C ILE A 34 12.99 29.92 3.07
N ALA A 35 12.25 28.90 3.53
CA ALA A 35 12.73 27.87 4.44
C ALA A 35 13.85 26.99 3.83
N THR A 36 13.82 26.74 2.52
CA THR A 36 14.85 25.94 1.83
C THR A 36 16.15 26.70 1.60
N ARG A 37 16.09 28.02 1.35
CA ARG A 37 17.29 28.88 1.24
C ARG A 37 17.88 29.27 2.60
N ALA A 38 17.09 29.14 3.64
CA ALA A 38 17.38 29.43 5.04
C ALA A 38 18.17 28.35 5.80
N ARG A 39 19.15 27.68 5.16
CA ARG A 39 19.84 26.50 5.75
C ARG A 39 20.57 26.76 7.08
N ARG A 40 20.78 28.01 7.47
CA ARG A 40 21.44 28.41 8.73
C ARG A 40 20.50 29.12 9.72
N TRP A 41 19.20 29.09 9.49
CA TRP A 41 18.27 29.80 10.36
C TRP A 41 18.19 29.15 11.74
N THR A 42 18.14 30.01 12.77
CA THR A 42 17.85 29.60 14.14
C THR A 42 16.40 29.12 14.25
N ALA A 43 16.08 28.30 15.26
CA ALA A 43 14.70 27.88 15.51
C ALA A 43 13.76 29.07 15.67
N ASN A 44 14.22 30.13 16.33
CA ASN A 44 13.43 31.36 16.48
C ASN A 44 13.11 32.03 15.14
N SER A 45 14.04 32.04 14.19
CA SER A 45 13.81 32.62 12.86
C SER A 45 12.80 31.80 12.06
N ARG A 46 12.89 30.47 12.14
CA ARG A 46 11.92 29.57 11.50
C ARG A 46 10.53 29.67 12.13
N TYR A 47 10.47 29.79 13.46
CA TYR A 47 9.22 30.04 14.20
C TYR A 47 8.55 31.35 13.76
N ILE A 48 9.31 32.46 13.68
CA ILE A 48 8.75 33.75 13.26
C ILE A 48 8.25 33.67 11.81
N ALA A 49 9.01 33.04 10.92
CA ALA A 49 8.61 32.92 9.52
C ALA A 49 7.37 32.03 9.31
N SER A 50 7.28 30.90 10.02
CA SER A 50 6.12 30.00 9.92
C SER A 50 4.88 30.64 10.54
N TYR A 51 5.03 31.32 11.68
CA TYR A 51 3.93 32.05 12.32
C TYR A 51 3.46 33.24 11.48
N GLY A 52 4.39 34.02 10.92
CA GLY A 52 4.07 35.11 10.00
C GLY A 52 3.32 34.63 8.76
N SER A 53 3.65 33.43 8.27
CA SER A 53 2.92 32.81 7.17
C SER A 53 1.48 32.45 7.56
N LEU A 54 1.25 31.89 8.75
CA LEU A 54 -0.11 31.61 9.24
C LEU A 54 -0.95 32.89 9.39
N VAL A 55 -0.36 33.97 9.91
CA VAL A 55 -1.05 35.26 10.03
C VAL A 55 -1.40 35.80 8.64
N LEU A 56 -0.49 35.72 7.68
CA LEU A 56 -0.75 36.16 6.30
C LEU A 56 -1.83 35.33 5.61
N MET A 57 -1.87 34.01 5.87
CA MET A 57 -2.92 33.11 5.38
C MET A 57 -4.31 33.48 5.92
N LEU A 58 -4.41 34.08 7.11
CA LEU A 58 -5.66 34.61 7.65
C LEU A 58 -6.01 36.00 7.10
N LEU A 59 -5.01 36.87 6.94
CA LEU A 59 -5.24 38.26 6.53
C LEU A 59 -5.67 38.40 5.07
N LEU A 60 -5.13 37.59 4.15
CA LEU A 60 -5.45 37.71 2.71
C LEU A 60 -6.93 37.45 2.38
N PRO A 61 -7.58 36.39 2.93
CA PRO A 61 -9.01 36.21 2.77
C PRO A 61 -9.83 37.33 3.42
N LEU A 62 -9.40 37.86 4.57
CA LEU A 62 -10.08 38.97 5.23
C LEU A 62 -10.03 40.26 4.39
N VAL A 63 -8.87 40.56 3.79
CA VAL A 63 -8.74 41.68 2.84
C VAL A 63 -9.66 41.48 1.64
N THR A 64 -9.69 40.27 1.08
CA THR A 64 -10.58 39.93 -0.05
C THR A 64 -12.04 40.14 0.33
N PHE A 65 -12.47 39.66 1.50
CA PHE A 65 -13.80 39.90 2.04
C PHE A 65 -14.10 41.40 2.14
N THR A 66 -13.20 42.20 2.73
CA THR A 66 -13.43 43.66 2.88
C THR A 66 -13.53 44.38 1.55
N LEU A 67 -12.73 44.01 0.56
CA LEU A 67 -12.77 44.61 -0.78
C LEU A 67 -14.07 44.27 -1.50
N VAL A 68 -14.46 42.99 -1.50
CA VAL A 68 -15.70 42.51 -2.14
C VAL A 68 -16.92 43.11 -1.45
N PHE A 69 -16.94 43.11 -0.12
CA PHE A 69 -18.03 43.69 0.66
C PHE A 69 -18.15 45.21 0.43
N ALA A 70 -17.04 45.94 0.35
CA ALA A 70 -17.04 47.37 0.05
C ALA A 70 -17.58 47.66 -1.37
N LEU A 71 -17.17 46.86 -2.37
CA LEU A 71 -17.70 46.96 -3.74
C LEU A 71 -19.20 46.68 -3.82
N GLN A 72 -19.71 45.77 -2.99
CA GLN A 72 -21.13 45.44 -2.92
C GLN A 72 -21.96 46.44 -2.10
N THR A 73 -21.35 47.20 -1.19
CA THR A 73 -22.07 48.08 -0.25
C THR A 73 -21.90 49.59 -0.50
N GLY A 74 -21.00 50.06 -1.38
CA GLY A 74 -21.11 51.42 -1.92
C GLY A 74 -19.92 52.01 -2.67
N VAL A 75 -20.20 52.64 -3.84
CA VAL A 75 -20.12 54.10 -4.09
C VAL A 75 -21.14 54.48 -5.19
N PRO A 76 -21.99 55.52 -5.01
CA PRO A 76 -22.85 56.05 -6.08
C PRO A 76 -22.01 56.78 -7.13
N ARG A 77 -22.06 56.33 -8.39
CA ARG A 77 -21.47 57.09 -9.52
C ARG A 77 -22.35 58.30 -9.82
N SER A 78 -21.94 59.47 -9.32
CA SER A 78 -22.35 60.74 -9.89
C SER A 78 -21.77 60.83 -11.31
N ILE A 79 -22.64 60.80 -12.32
CA ILE A 79 -22.27 61.04 -13.72
C ILE A 79 -22.24 62.57 -13.92
N PRO A 80 -21.13 63.17 -14.38
CA PRO A 80 -21.12 64.59 -14.74
C PRO A 80 -21.95 64.82 -16.00
N GLU A 81 -22.84 65.82 -15.95
CA GLU A 81 -23.48 66.40 -17.14
C GLU A 81 -22.41 66.91 -18.11
N ALA A 82 -22.46 66.42 -19.35
CA ALA A 82 -21.87 67.10 -20.50
C ALA A 82 -22.88 67.04 -21.65
N SER A 83 -23.70 68.09 -21.69
CA SER A 83 -24.42 68.55 -22.85
C SER A 83 -23.43 69.01 -23.93
N GLN A 84 -23.58 68.53 -25.18
CA GLN A 84 -23.50 69.35 -26.39
C GLN A 84 -23.67 68.52 -27.68
N PHE A 85 -24.47 69.11 -28.60
CA PHE A 85 -24.71 68.80 -30.02
C PHE A 85 -25.78 67.75 -30.39
N GLY A 86 -26.97 68.24 -30.76
CA GLY A 86 -27.79 67.66 -31.85
C GLY A 86 -27.50 68.36 -33.19
N PRO A 87 -28.34 68.22 -34.23
CA PRO A 87 -29.37 67.19 -34.50
C PRO A 87 -29.10 66.44 -35.84
N GLY A 88 -29.56 65.19 -35.99
CA GLY A 88 -29.41 64.49 -37.28
C GLY A 88 -29.85 63.02 -37.30
N THR A 89 -31.16 62.81 -37.21
CA THR A 89 -31.94 61.70 -37.83
C THR A 89 -31.69 60.23 -37.43
N HIS A 90 -32.78 59.67 -36.87
CA HIS A 90 -33.16 58.27 -36.69
C HIS A 90 -32.50 57.47 -35.57
N SER A 91 -33.02 57.64 -34.35
CA SER A 91 -33.05 56.57 -33.34
C SER A 91 -34.39 56.59 -32.62
N THR A 92 -35.16 55.53 -32.82
CA THR A 92 -36.43 55.25 -32.13
C THR A 92 -36.13 54.74 -30.72
N GLN A 93 -36.47 55.54 -29.72
CA GLN A 93 -37.10 55.05 -28.49
C GLN A 93 -38.62 55.02 -28.69
N PRO A 94 -39.42 54.53 -27.73
CA PRO A 94 -39.22 53.45 -26.76
C PRO A 94 -40.42 52.46 -26.84
N LEU A 95 -40.45 51.39 -26.05
CA LEU A 95 -41.63 50.99 -25.23
C LEU A 95 -41.55 49.54 -24.73
N PHE A 96 -42.08 49.40 -23.52
CA PHE A 96 -42.52 48.20 -22.81
C PHE A 96 -41.51 47.38 -22.00
N ALA A 97 -41.49 47.74 -20.72
CA ALA A 97 -41.65 46.76 -19.66
C ALA A 97 -42.95 45.94 -19.82
N ALA A 98 -42.87 44.70 -19.34
CA ALA A 98 -43.94 43.84 -18.83
C ALA A 98 -44.62 42.82 -19.78
N GLN A 99 -44.57 41.57 -19.27
CA GLN A 99 -45.55 40.47 -19.36
C GLN A 99 -45.37 39.36 -20.41
N VAL A 100 -45.80 38.17 -19.95
CA VAL A 100 -46.13 36.91 -20.64
C VAL A 100 -44.92 35.98 -20.81
N GLU A 101 -44.64 35.01 -19.93
CA GLU A 101 -45.45 33.89 -19.41
C GLU A 101 -45.95 32.96 -20.53
N HIS A 102 -45.43 31.72 -20.56
CA HIS A 102 -45.83 30.61 -21.44
C HIS A 102 -45.64 30.76 -22.96
N GLY A 103 -44.79 29.89 -23.54
CA GLY A 103 -44.85 29.53 -24.96
C GLY A 103 -43.51 29.64 -25.71
N PHE A 104 -42.61 28.67 -25.53
CA PHE A 104 -41.49 28.49 -26.46
C PHE A 104 -41.23 27.00 -26.80
N VAL A 105 -42.31 26.21 -26.91
CA VAL A 105 -42.26 24.82 -27.38
C VAL A 105 -42.97 24.61 -28.72
N GLU A 106 -43.64 25.61 -29.30
CA GLU A 106 -44.55 25.35 -30.44
C GLU A 106 -44.10 25.81 -31.83
N ASN A 107 -42.91 26.41 -32.01
CA ASN A 107 -42.48 26.92 -33.33
C ASN A 107 -41.20 26.28 -33.91
N ALA A 108 -40.82 25.08 -33.47
CA ALA A 108 -39.73 24.31 -34.10
C ALA A 108 -40.24 23.19 -35.04
N MET A 109 -41.56 23.01 -35.20
CA MET A 109 -42.17 21.98 -36.05
C MET A 109 -43.07 22.57 -37.14
N GLN A 110 -42.59 23.52 -37.93
CA GLN A 110 -43.19 23.84 -39.23
C GLN A 110 -42.20 24.61 -40.10
N GLY A 111 -41.45 23.87 -40.92
CA GLY A 111 -40.46 24.41 -41.85
C GLY A 111 -39.83 23.34 -42.73
N PHE A 112 -40.53 22.25 -43.02
CA PHE A 112 -40.19 21.35 -44.12
C PHE A 112 -41.09 21.75 -45.29
N LEU A 113 -40.51 22.42 -46.28
CA LEU A 113 -40.89 22.42 -47.70
C LEU A 113 -40.08 23.55 -48.34
N LEU A 114 -38.96 23.22 -48.99
CA LEU A 114 -38.44 23.84 -50.21
C LEU A 114 -37.20 23.03 -50.66
N GLU A 115 -37.22 22.60 -51.92
CA GLU A 115 -36.11 21.93 -52.63
C GLU A 115 -35.01 22.93 -53.07
N PRO A 116 -33.81 22.46 -53.43
CA PRO A 116 -32.56 23.15 -53.16
C PRO A 116 -32.10 24.05 -54.30
N THR A 117 -31.59 25.24 -54.00
CA THR A 117 -30.57 25.89 -54.83
C THR A 117 -29.79 26.92 -54.01
N ASP A 118 -28.46 26.80 -54.11
CA ASP A 118 -27.43 27.77 -53.73
C ASP A 118 -27.34 28.25 -52.27
N LEU A 119 -26.71 27.44 -51.41
CA LEU A 119 -26.23 27.88 -50.09
C LEU A 119 -24.81 27.41 -49.82
N ARG A 120 -23.82 28.08 -50.44
CA ARG A 120 -22.40 27.93 -50.07
C ARG A 120 -21.80 29.18 -49.41
N GLU A 121 -22.51 30.31 -49.40
CA GLU A 121 -22.03 31.56 -48.76
C GLU A 121 -22.72 31.92 -47.42
N GLU A 122 -23.91 31.38 -47.11
CA GLU A 122 -24.60 31.72 -45.84
C GLU A 122 -24.15 30.89 -44.62
N ARG A 123 -23.47 29.76 -44.83
CA ARG A 123 -23.05 28.84 -43.74
C ARG A 123 -21.91 29.39 -42.88
N SER A 124 -21.17 30.38 -43.38
CA SER A 124 -20.04 31.00 -42.67
C SER A 124 -20.46 32.14 -41.72
N LYS A 125 -21.61 32.79 -41.96
CA LYS A 125 -22.10 33.88 -41.09
C LYS A 125 -22.89 33.34 -39.90
N THR A 126 -23.67 32.28 -40.09
CA THR A 126 -24.42 31.62 -39.00
C THR A 126 -23.53 30.90 -37.98
N SER A 127 -22.37 30.36 -38.38
CA SER A 127 -21.45 29.70 -37.44
C SER A 127 -20.81 30.67 -36.44
N ASN A 128 -20.54 31.91 -36.85
CA ASN A 128 -19.91 32.92 -35.99
C ASN A 128 -20.90 33.60 -35.03
N GLU A 129 -22.17 33.77 -35.43
CA GLU A 129 -23.21 34.30 -34.54
C GLU A 129 -23.67 33.27 -33.50
N VAL A 130 -23.72 31.98 -33.86
CA VAL A 130 -24.05 30.90 -32.91
C VAL A 130 -22.91 30.67 -31.91
N ALA A 131 -21.64 30.79 -32.32
CA ALA A 131 -20.49 30.72 -31.41
C ALA A 131 -20.43 31.91 -30.42
N GLY A 132 -20.80 33.12 -30.88
CA GLY A 132 -20.91 34.30 -30.02
C GLY A 132 -22.11 34.30 -29.07
N ALA A 133 -23.23 33.68 -29.48
CA ALA A 133 -24.38 33.46 -28.61
C ALA A 133 -24.11 32.38 -27.56
N SER A 134 -23.40 31.31 -27.92
CA SER A 134 -23.03 30.22 -27.01
C SER A 134 -22.07 30.68 -25.90
N SER A 135 -21.10 31.56 -26.21
CA SER A 135 -20.18 32.12 -25.19
C SER A 135 -20.88 33.11 -24.25
N LYS A 136 -21.83 33.92 -24.75
CA LYS A 136 -22.66 34.80 -23.91
C LYS A 136 -23.60 34.00 -23.02
N VAL A 137 -24.26 32.97 -23.55
CA VAL A 137 -25.15 32.08 -22.80
C VAL A 137 -24.36 31.29 -21.75
N ALA A 138 -23.18 30.76 -22.07
CA ALA A 138 -22.28 30.11 -21.11
C ALA A 138 -21.81 31.07 -20.01
N SER A 139 -21.51 32.35 -20.33
CA SER A 139 -21.14 33.36 -19.33
C SER A 139 -22.33 33.75 -18.42
N VAL A 140 -23.55 33.80 -18.95
CA VAL A 140 -24.77 34.07 -18.17
C VAL A 140 -25.14 32.88 -17.28
N PHE A 141 -25.00 31.64 -17.77
CA PHE A 141 -25.18 30.43 -16.95
C PHE A 141 -24.09 30.29 -15.89
N ALA A 142 -22.82 30.57 -16.20
CA ALA A 142 -21.72 30.53 -15.22
C ALA A 142 -21.92 31.57 -14.10
N VAL A 143 -22.34 32.79 -14.42
CA VAL A 143 -22.67 33.83 -13.43
C VAL A 143 -23.91 33.46 -12.61
N SER A 144 -24.94 32.88 -13.25
CA SER A 144 -26.16 32.39 -12.60
C SER A 144 -25.88 31.26 -11.59
N THR A 145 -25.13 30.24 -11.99
CA THR A 145 -24.78 29.09 -11.14
C THR A 145 -23.84 29.52 -10.02
N TRP A 146 -22.93 30.46 -10.26
CA TRP A 146 -22.03 30.99 -9.24
C TRP A 146 -22.76 31.74 -8.12
N ASN A 147 -23.72 32.60 -8.47
CA ASN A 147 -24.53 33.33 -7.48
C ASN A 147 -25.36 32.38 -6.59
N GLN A 148 -25.69 31.18 -7.08
CA GLN A 148 -26.40 30.17 -6.31
C GLN A 148 -25.49 29.38 -5.35
N ILE A 149 -24.20 29.22 -5.65
CA ILE A 149 -23.26 28.40 -4.85
C ILE A 149 -22.66 29.17 -3.67
N GLN A 150 -22.42 30.48 -3.79
CA GLN A 150 -21.77 31.28 -2.74
C GLN A 150 -22.43 31.17 -1.36
N PRO A 151 -23.79 31.20 -1.22
CA PRO A 151 -24.43 31.09 0.08
C PRO A 151 -24.22 29.73 0.75
N TRP A 152 -24.18 28.66 -0.04
CA TRP A 152 -23.95 27.31 0.46
C TRP A 152 -22.52 27.13 0.97
N LEU A 153 -21.53 27.74 0.32
CA LEU A 153 -20.14 27.76 0.81
C LEU A 153 -20.03 28.47 2.16
N ALA A 154 -20.69 29.62 2.33
CA ALA A 154 -20.70 30.34 3.60
C ALA A 154 -21.41 29.54 4.72
N ILE A 155 -22.51 28.85 4.42
CA ILE A 155 -23.20 27.96 5.37
C ILE A 155 -22.28 26.80 5.78
N LEU A 156 -21.71 26.09 4.81
CA LEU A 156 -20.85 24.93 5.05
C LEU A 156 -19.63 25.32 5.90
N TRP A 157 -19.02 26.46 5.57
CA TRP A 157 -17.93 27.03 6.36
C TRP A 157 -18.38 27.38 7.78
N SER A 158 -19.54 28.01 7.95
CA SER A 158 -20.07 28.37 9.28
C SER A 158 -20.32 27.14 10.15
N VAL A 159 -20.92 26.09 9.58
CA VAL A 159 -21.12 24.80 10.26
C VAL A 159 -19.78 24.22 10.69
N GLY A 160 -18.80 24.20 9.78
CA GLY A 160 -17.44 23.74 10.10
C GLY A 160 -16.80 24.54 11.23
N VAL A 161 -16.83 25.86 11.17
CA VAL A 161 -16.27 26.73 12.23
C VAL A 161 -16.94 26.45 13.58
N ILE A 162 -18.26 26.27 13.62
CA ILE A 162 -18.99 25.92 14.86
C ILE A 162 -18.51 24.57 15.40
N THR A 163 -18.45 23.54 14.54
CA THR A 163 -17.98 22.19 14.93
C THR A 163 -16.54 22.22 15.45
N PHE A 164 -15.63 22.87 14.73
CA PHE A 164 -14.21 22.93 15.10
C PHE A 164 -13.93 23.89 16.28
N SER A 165 -14.86 24.78 16.62
CA SER A 165 -14.77 25.64 17.83
C SER A 165 -15.10 24.89 19.12
N MET A 166 -15.83 23.77 19.06
CA MET A 166 -16.21 23.03 20.28
C MET A 166 -14.98 22.51 21.05
N ARG A 167 -13.98 21.97 20.33
CA ARG A 167 -12.76 21.42 20.93
C ARG A 167 -11.93 22.46 21.71
N PRO A 168 -11.58 23.64 21.16
CA PRO A 168 -10.85 24.66 21.91
C PRO A 168 -11.66 25.22 23.09
N LEU A 169 -12.98 25.37 22.96
CA LEU A 169 -13.83 25.79 24.08
C LEU A 169 -13.76 24.81 25.25
N LEU A 170 -13.82 23.50 24.98
CA LEU A 170 -13.62 22.45 25.98
C LEU A 170 -12.20 22.48 26.56
N SER A 171 -11.19 22.77 25.75
CA SER A 171 -9.79 22.89 26.20
C SER A 171 -9.62 24.05 27.17
N VAL A 172 -10.17 25.23 26.87
CA VAL A 172 -10.13 26.40 27.76
C VAL A 172 -10.89 26.11 29.06
N HIS A 173 -12.05 25.46 28.97
CA HIS A 173 -12.81 25.06 30.15
C HIS A 173 -12.01 24.12 31.06
N ARG A 174 -11.34 23.10 30.48
CA ARG A 174 -10.45 22.20 31.23
C ARG A 174 -9.27 22.95 31.86
N CYS A 175 -8.66 23.90 31.16
CA CYS A 175 -7.59 24.73 31.73
C CYS A 175 -8.07 25.54 32.94
N VAL A 176 -9.30 26.07 32.89
CA VAL A 176 -9.90 26.78 34.03
C VAL A 176 -10.12 25.83 35.20
N GLN A 177 -10.66 24.63 34.96
CA GLN A 177 -10.83 23.60 35.99
C GLN A 177 -9.50 23.18 36.61
N MET A 178 -8.47 22.91 35.79
CA MET A 178 -7.13 22.54 36.25
C MET A 178 -6.49 23.62 37.12
N ARG A 179 -6.69 24.90 36.75
CA ARG A 179 -6.20 26.04 37.54
C ARG A 179 -6.91 26.14 38.89
N GLN A 180 -8.21 25.86 38.95
CA GLN A 180 -8.99 25.89 40.19
C GLN A 180 -8.63 24.75 41.13
N SER A 181 -8.23 23.60 40.60
CA SER A 181 -7.82 22.42 41.38
C SER A 181 -6.33 22.38 41.75
N ALA A 182 -5.56 23.41 41.39
CA ALA A 182 -4.11 23.43 41.61
C ALA A 182 -3.76 23.98 43.00
N GLU A 183 -2.82 23.33 43.69
CA GLU A 183 -2.34 23.72 45.01
C GLU A 183 -0.98 24.41 44.89
N LEU A 184 -0.82 25.64 45.41
CA LEU A 184 0.46 26.35 45.35
C LEU A 184 1.56 25.58 46.10
N ILE A 185 2.74 25.50 45.50
CA ILE A 185 3.87 24.79 46.12
C ILE A 185 4.69 25.75 46.96
N GLU A 186 4.59 25.63 48.28
CA GLU A 186 5.35 26.45 49.25
C GLU A 186 6.65 25.78 49.72
N LYS A 187 7.23 24.87 48.92
CA LYS A 187 8.50 24.22 49.28
C LYS A 187 9.66 25.22 49.20
N GLN A 188 10.40 25.35 50.31
CA GLN A 188 11.48 26.35 50.49
C GLN A 188 12.53 26.38 49.35
N TRP A 189 12.86 25.22 48.75
CA TRP A 189 13.82 25.14 47.65
C TRP A 189 13.26 25.65 46.31
N ILE A 190 11.95 25.58 46.06
CA ILE A 190 11.31 26.19 44.88
C ILE A 190 11.25 27.70 45.08
N THR A 191 10.89 28.14 46.29
CA THR A 191 10.80 29.55 46.66
C THR A 191 12.16 30.27 46.55
N SER A 192 13.27 29.56 46.76
CA SER A 192 14.63 30.10 46.55
C SER A 192 15.13 30.00 45.10
N LEU A 193 14.73 28.97 44.35
CA LEU A 193 15.16 28.77 42.95
C LEU A 193 14.44 29.71 41.96
N MET A 194 13.14 29.94 42.16
CA MET A 194 12.29 30.66 41.19
C MET A 194 12.69 32.11 40.93
N PRO A 195 13.03 32.94 41.94
CA PRO A 195 13.50 34.30 41.69
C PRO A 195 14.73 34.34 40.78
N ALA A 196 15.74 33.52 41.08
CA ALA A 196 16.97 33.45 40.31
C ALA A 196 16.75 32.91 38.87
N LEU A 197 15.84 31.94 38.70
CA LEU A 197 15.52 31.40 37.38
C LEU A 197 14.75 32.42 36.53
N CYS A 198 13.76 33.10 37.12
CA CYS A 198 12.97 34.15 36.45
C CYS A 198 13.88 35.30 36.00
N GLU A 199 14.81 35.73 36.84
CA GLU A 199 15.80 36.76 36.51
C GLU A 199 16.69 36.33 35.34
N ARG A 200 17.27 35.13 35.38
CA ARG A 200 18.13 34.59 34.30
C ARG A 200 17.39 34.40 32.98
N ILE A 201 16.10 34.09 33.02
CA ILE A 201 15.23 34.01 31.84
C ILE A 201 14.85 35.40 31.34
N GLY A 202 14.82 36.42 32.20
CA GLY A 202 14.42 37.78 31.88
C GLY A 202 12.92 38.02 32.06
N LEU A 203 12.29 37.39 33.05
CA LEU A 203 10.90 37.63 33.46
C LEU A 203 10.85 38.73 34.52
N GLY A 204 10.02 39.76 34.30
CA GLY A 204 9.89 40.91 35.21
C GLY A 204 9.11 40.63 36.50
N LYS A 205 8.57 39.42 36.68
CA LYS A 205 7.85 38.97 37.88
C LYS A 205 8.20 37.51 38.15
N VAL A 206 8.25 37.15 39.44
CA VAL A 206 8.40 35.75 39.85
C VAL A 206 7.10 35.01 39.54
N ILE A 207 7.19 33.96 38.73
CA ILE A 207 6.04 33.14 38.34
C ILE A 207 5.72 32.12 39.44
N GLN A 208 4.44 31.95 39.72
CA GLN A 208 3.97 30.96 40.69
C GLN A 208 4.02 29.54 40.11
N VAL A 209 4.36 28.58 40.97
CA VAL A 209 4.39 27.15 40.65
C VAL A 209 3.36 26.45 41.54
N ALA A 210 2.48 25.66 40.94
CA ALA A 210 1.47 24.89 41.65
C ALA A 210 1.54 23.40 41.28
N SER A 211 1.15 22.55 42.21
CA SER A 211 0.99 21.11 42.05
C SER A 211 -0.43 20.83 41.56
N SER A 212 -0.58 19.90 40.63
CA SER A 212 -1.89 19.37 40.25
C SER A 212 -1.85 17.86 40.13
N LYS A 213 -2.93 17.22 40.59
CA LYS A 213 -3.15 15.76 40.48
C LYS A 213 -3.73 15.38 39.12
N ILE A 214 -4.23 16.35 38.36
CA ILE A 214 -4.90 16.15 37.06
C ILE A 214 -3.91 16.22 35.91
N VAL A 215 -2.79 16.95 36.06
CA VAL A 215 -1.79 17.10 35.01
C VAL A 215 -0.76 15.98 35.09
N GLU A 216 -0.55 15.29 33.98
CA GLU A 216 0.45 14.21 33.85
C GLU A 216 1.81 14.74 33.35
N THR A 217 1.84 15.97 32.82
CA THR A 217 3.05 16.63 32.35
C THR A 217 3.13 18.06 32.89
N PRO A 218 4.36 18.60 33.08
CA PRO A 218 4.53 20.03 33.33
C PRO A 218 3.81 20.86 32.28
N SER A 219 3.11 21.91 32.69
CA SER A 219 2.35 22.75 31.75
C SER A 219 2.16 24.17 32.26
N VAL A 220 2.27 25.13 31.36
CA VAL A 220 1.92 26.54 31.63
C VAL A 220 0.45 26.80 31.30
N ILE A 221 -0.27 27.43 32.24
CA ILE A 221 -1.66 27.86 32.02
C ILE A 221 -1.79 29.38 32.23
N GLY A 222 -2.42 30.06 31.27
CA GLY A 222 -2.86 31.44 31.37
C GLY A 222 -2.02 32.44 30.56
N VAL A 223 -2.67 33.52 30.11
CA VAL A 223 -2.04 34.61 29.34
C VAL A 223 -1.58 35.75 30.25
N VAL A 224 -2.50 36.31 31.05
CA VAL A 224 -2.26 37.52 31.86
C VAL A 224 -1.58 37.19 33.19
N SER A 225 -1.93 36.04 33.78
CA SER A 225 -1.36 35.55 35.03
C SER A 225 -0.96 34.09 34.83
N PRO A 226 0.17 33.85 34.15
CA PRO A 226 0.63 32.49 33.87
C PRO A 226 1.06 31.79 35.16
N ILE A 227 0.68 30.53 35.29
CA ILE A 227 1.10 29.65 36.37
C ILE A 227 1.73 28.39 35.78
N VAL A 228 2.82 27.93 36.38
CA VAL A 228 3.43 26.64 36.02
C VAL A 228 2.77 25.56 36.87
N LEU A 229 2.12 24.60 36.23
CA LEU A 229 1.58 23.41 36.88
C LEU A 229 2.58 22.27 36.77
N LEU A 230 2.88 21.65 37.91
CA LEU A 230 3.68 20.43 37.99
C LEU A 230 2.79 19.26 38.40
N PRO A 231 2.95 18.08 37.77
CA PRO A 231 2.39 16.84 38.29
C PRO A 231 2.86 16.61 39.72
N ALA A 232 1.95 16.20 40.60
CA ALA A 232 2.28 15.91 42.00
C ALA A 232 3.41 14.85 42.13
N SER A 233 3.50 13.92 41.17
CA SER A 233 4.57 12.92 41.08
C SER A 233 5.96 13.53 40.92
N LEU A 234 6.10 14.67 40.23
CA LEU A 234 7.39 15.36 40.06
C LEU A 234 7.93 15.96 41.36
N LEU A 235 7.09 16.06 42.40
CA LEU A 235 7.49 16.62 43.70
C LEU A 235 8.02 15.56 44.67
N THR A 236 7.94 14.28 44.30
CA THR A 236 8.33 13.12 45.11
C THR A 236 9.33 12.25 44.34
N GLY A 237 10.63 12.51 44.48
CA GLY A 237 11.68 11.59 44.01
C GLY A 237 12.64 12.10 42.94
N PHE A 238 12.58 13.36 42.52
CA PHE A 238 13.43 13.89 41.44
C PHE A 238 14.60 14.76 41.91
N SER A 239 15.70 14.72 41.14
CA SER A 239 16.88 15.53 41.41
C SER A 239 16.58 17.03 41.21
N PRO A 240 17.20 17.92 42.01
CA PRO A 240 17.04 19.37 41.86
C PRO A 240 17.42 19.89 40.46
N ASP A 241 18.39 19.25 39.79
CA ASP A 241 18.85 19.65 38.46
C ASP A 241 17.83 19.31 37.36
N LEU A 242 17.13 18.19 37.47
CA LEU A 242 16.03 17.82 36.59
C LEU A 242 14.85 18.80 36.74
N LEU A 243 14.45 19.10 37.98
CA LEU A 243 13.38 20.07 38.25
C LEU A 243 13.75 21.48 37.75
N LYS A 244 15.00 21.89 37.90
CA LYS A 244 15.52 23.14 37.35
C LYS A 244 15.45 23.19 35.83
N ALA A 245 15.79 22.09 35.14
CA ALA A 245 15.69 21.98 33.69
C ALA A 245 14.24 22.05 33.18
N ILE A 246 13.32 21.35 33.85
CA ILE A 246 11.89 21.39 33.54
C ILE A 246 11.34 22.81 33.73
N LEU A 247 11.60 23.42 34.88
CA LEU A 247 11.12 24.78 35.17
C LEU A 247 11.73 25.81 34.21
N ALA A 248 12.98 25.65 33.79
CA ALA A 248 13.59 26.54 32.81
C ALA A 248 12.89 26.46 31.44
N HIS A 249 12.46 25.28 31.03
CA HIS A 249 11.69 25.07 29.80
C HIS A 249 10.28 25.67 29.90
N GLU A 250 9.55 25.42 31.00
CA GLU A 250 8.21 25.97 31.20
C GLU A 250 8.22 27.51 31.31
N LEU A 251 9.21 28.09 32.00
CA LEU A 251 9.36 29.55 32.06
C LEU A 251 9.73 30.16 30.70
N ALA A 252 10.38 29.40 29.80
CA ALA A 252 10.64 29.84 28.43
C ALA A 252 9.33 30.02 27.63
N HIS A 253 8.36 29.11 27.79
CA HIS A 253 7.02 29.26 27.20
C HIS A 253 6.32 30.54 27.67
N ILE A 254 6.47 30.89 28.96
CA ILE A 254 5.91 32.13 29.52
C ILE A 254 6.57 33.36 28.90
N ARG A 255 7.91 33.39 28.86
CA ARG A 255 8.66 34.51 28.28
C ARG A 255 8.32 34.75 26.81
N ARG A 256 8.02 33.69 26.07
CA ARG A 256 7.64 33.74 24.66
C ARG A 256 6.15 33.96 24.42
N HIS A 257 5.34 34.05 25.48
CA HIS A 257 3.88 34.14 25.40
C HIS A 257 3.24 33.01 24.58
N ASP A 258 3.82 31.81 24.65
CA ASP A 258 3.45 30.68 23.79
C ASP A 258 2.00 30.23 23.99
N PHE A 259 1.46 30.38 25.19
CA PHE A 259 0.04 30.10 25.46
C PHE A 259 -0.88 31.02 24.64
N ALA A 260 -0.57 32.32 24.56
CA ALA A 260 -1.34 33.26 23.74
C ALA A 260 -1.19 32.97 22.24
N MET A 261 0.04 32.67 21.81
CA MET A 261 0.31 32.33 20.41
C MET A 261 -0.41 31.05 19.99
N ASN A 262 -0.54 30.07 20.91
CA ASN A 262 -1.30 28.83 20.69
C ASN A 262 -2.81 29.08 20.53
N LEU A 263 -3.39 30.05 21.27
CA LEU A 263 -4.79 30.44 21.09
C LEU A 263 -5.03 31.03 19.71
N VAL A 264 -4.17 31.95 19.27
CA VAL A 264 -4.25 32.55 17.93
C VAL A 264 -4.07 31.48 16.84
N GLN A 265 -3.09 30.59 17.00
CA GLN A 265 -2.89 29.47 16.10
C GLN A 265 -4.14 28.58 16.01
N THR A 266 -4.75 28.25 17.15
CA THR A 266 -5.97 27.44 17.20
C THR A 266 -7.13 28.16 16.53
N ALA A 267 -7.26 29.48 16.68
CA ALA A 267 -8.27 30.27 15.98
C ALA A 267 -8.07 30.23 14.44
N ILE A 268 -6.82 30.33 13.97
CA ILE A 268 -6.50 30.20 12.53
C ILE A 268 -6.85 28.79 12.02
N GLU A 269 -6.47 27.74 12.76
CA GLU A 269 -6.83 26.35 12.44
C GLU A 269 -8.35 26.16 12.37
N THR A 270 -9.11 26.78 13.27
CA THR A 270 -10.58 26.70 13.28
C THR A 270 -11.21 27.44 12.11
N LEU A 271 -10.73 28.64 11.77
CA LEU A 271 -11.29 29.45 10.68
C LEU A 271 -10.93 28.89 9.29
N LEU A 272 -9.76 28.26 9.16
CA LEU A 272 -9.23 27.71 7.91
C LEU A 272 -9.14 26.17 7.95
N PHE A 273 -10.04 25.51 8.69
CA PHE A 273 -10.01 24.07 8.96
C PHE A 273 -9.98 23.20 7.69
N TYR A 274 -10.52 23.70 6.58
CA TYR A 274 -10.61 23.01 5.30
C TYR A 274 -9.27 23.00 4.53
N HIS A 275 -8.27 23.78 4.93
CA HIS A 275 -7.07 23.98 4.12
C HIS A 275 -5.85 23.17 4.62
N PRO A 276 -5.35 22.17 3.86
CA PRO A 276 -4.27 21.27 4.31
C PRO A 276 -2.93 21.99 4.56
N ALA A 277 -2.61 23.03 3.77
CA ALA A 277 -1.38 23.81 4.00
C ALA A 277 -1.36 24.53 5.36
N VAL A 278 -2.52 24.91 5.90
CA VAL A 278 -2.61 25.52 7.24
C VAL A 278 -2.22 24.49 8.28
N TRP A 279 -2.78 23.27 8.23
CA TRP A 279 -2.43 22.17 9.13
C TRP A 279 -0.93 21.82 9.07
N TRP A 280 -0.35 21.86 7.87
CA TRP A 280 1.08 21.62 7.66
C TRP A 280 1.95 22.70 8.32
N ILE A 281 1.77 23.99 8.02
CA ILE A 281 2.57 25.07 8.63
C ILE A 281 2.36 25.11 10.15
N THR A 282 1.13 24.89 10.59
CA THR A 282 0.77 24.75 12.00
C THR A 282 1.58 23.66 12.72
N SER A 283 1.80 22.51 12.07
CA SER A 283 2.65 21.45 12.63
C SER A 283 4.11 21.89 12.78
N ILE A 284 4.61 22.70 11.84
CA ILE A 284 5.96 23.30 11.88
C ILE A 284 6.05 24.32 13.02
N VAL A 285 5.05 25.19 13.19
CA VAL A 285 5.01 26.15 14.31
C VAL A 285 5.08 25.41 15.66
N ARG A 286 4.32 24.32 15.82
CA ARG A 286 4.35 23.51 17.05
C ARG A 286 5.74 22.93 17.31
N GLN A 287 6.40 22.40 16.29
CA GLN A 287 7.74 21.84 16.42
C GLN A 287 8.78 22.93 16.73
N GLU A 288 8.74 24.06 16.03
CA GLU A 288 9.70 25.15 16.22
C GLU A 288 9.51 25.86 17.57
N ARG A 289 8.30 25.84 18.14
CA ARG A 289 8.02 26.36 19.49
C ARG A 289 8.79 25.60 20.57
N GLU A 290 8.69 24.27 20.58
CA GLU A 290 9.42 23.41 21.51
C GLU A 290 10.93 23.61 21.36
N ASN A 291 11.40 23.66 20.11
CA ASN A 291 12.78 23.92 19.73
C ASN A 291 13.31 25.26 20.28
N CYS A 292 12.49 26.31 20.27
CA CYS A 292 12.88 27.61 20.83
C CYS A 292 12.95 27.58 22.37
N CYS A 293 12.05 26.85 23.01
CA CYS A 293 12.05 26.72 24.48
C CYS A 293 13.21 25.88 24.96
N ASP A 294 13.57 24.82 24.22
CA ASP A 294 14.79 24.04 24.44
C ASP A 294 16.04 24.93 24.35
N ASP A 295 16.14 25.80 23.34
CA ASP A 295 17.29 26.70 23.17
C ASP A 295 17.46 27.67 24.38
N ILE A 296 16.35 28.16 24.94
CA ILE A 296 16.38 29.03 26.13
C ILE A 296 16.77 28.24 27.38
N ALA A 297 16.20 27.05 27.57
CA ALA A 297 16.51 26.19 28.72
C ALA A 297 17.98 25.70 28.69
N LEU A 298 18.48 25.37 27.49
CA LEU A 298 19.87 24.99 27.25
C LEU A 298 20.86 26.09 27.68
N ALA A 299 20.55 27.35 27.41
CA ALA A 299 21.40 28.48 27.78
C ALA A 299 21.55 28.64 29.32
N ILE A 300 20.61 28.08 30.09
CA ILE A 300 20.56 28.23 31.55
C ILE A 300 21.15 27.01 32.28
N CYS A 301 20.78 25.81 31.84
CA CYS A 301 21.13 24.55 32.49
C CYS A 301 22.37 23.88 31.90
N GLY A 302 22.80 24.26 30.70
CA GLY A 302 23.88 23.61 29.98
C GLY A 302 23.43 22.34 29.26
N ARG A 303 24.09 22.05 28.13
CA ARG A 303 23.66 21.05 27.15
C ARG A 303 23.52 19.63 27.71
N LYS A 304 24.54 19.14 28.42
CA LYS A 304 24.58 17.77 28.95
C LYS A 304 23.53 17.55 30.03
N SER A 305 23.42 18.48 30.98
CA SER A 305 22.45 18.40 32.08
C SER A 305 21.01 18.47 31.57
N TYR A 306 20.74 19.31 30.57
CA TYR A 306 19.42 19.44 29.97
C TYR A 306 19.01 18.20 29.16
N ALA A 307 19.91 17.65 28.32
CA ALA A 307 19.63 16.43 27.57
C ALA A 307 19.34 15.24 28.49
N LYS A 308 20.15 15.08 29.56
CA LYS A 308 19.92 14.06 30.58
C LYS A 308 18.56 14.25 31.27
N ALA A 309 18.22 15.48 31.62
CA ALA A 309 16.94 15.79 32.26
C ALA A 309 15.73 15.43 31.37
N LEU A 310 15.81 15.66 30.05
CA LEU A 310 14.75 15.26 29.12
C LEU A 310 14.59 13.73 29.01
N VAL A 311 15.70 12.98 29.06
CA VAL A 311 15.68 11.51 29.07
C VAL A 311 15.08 10.99 30.37
N ASP A 312 15.54 11.51 31.51
CA ASP A 312 15.05 11.11 32.84
C ASP A 312 13.54 11.38 32.99
N LEU A 313 13.03 12.48 32.41
CA LEU A 313 11.59 12.79 32.40
C LEU A 313 10.78 11.78 31.57
N GLU A 314 11.29 11.34 30.41
CA GLU A 314 10.57 10.42 29.53
C GLU A 314 10.57 8.98 30.03
N LEU A 315 11.66 8.55 30.68
CA LEU A 315 11.72 7.25 31.33
C LEU A 315 10.61 7.10 32.39
N VAL A 316 10.26 8.18 33.09
CA VAL A 316 9.14 8.16 34.03
C VAL A 316 7.78 8.20 33.34
N ARG A 317 7.64 8.92 32.22
CA ARG A 317 6.37 8.99 31.46
C ARG A 317 6.02 7.66 30.77
N SER A 318 7.03 6.95 30.27
CA SER A 318 6.87 5.70 29.54
C SER A 318 6.34 4.55 30.40
N GLY A 319 6.39 4.68 31.73
CA GLY A 319 5.77 3.76 32.67
C GLY A 319 4.23 3.75 32.66
N ASN A 320 3.56 4.73 32.04
CA ASN A 320 2.09 4.92 32.15
C ASN A 320 1.31 5.13 30.82
N ALA A 321 1.91 5.02 29.62
CA ALA A 321 1.17 5.23 28.36
C ALA A 321 1.45 4.18 27.27
N GLY A 322 0.39 3.56 26.75
CA GLY A 322 0.41 2.50 25.74
C GLY A 322 0.53 2.99 24.28
N LEU A 323 1.38 2.27 23.53
CA LEU A 323 1.32 1.82 22.13
C LEU A 323 0.90 2.70 20.93
N ALA A 324 0.49 3.97 21.06
CA ALA A 324 0.07 4.76 19.88
C ALA A 324 1.10 5.77 19.32
N MET A 325 2.26 5.98 19.96
CA MET A 325 3.19 7.09 19.60
C MET A 325 4.54 6.67 19.00
N ALA A 326 4.78 5.38 18.76
CA ALA A 326 6.11 4.87 18.40
C ALA A 326 6.42 4.78 16.89
N ALA A 327 5.47 5.03 15.99
CA ALA A 327 5.64 4.73 14.55
C ALA A 327 6.51 5.74 13.75
N ASN A 328 7.16 6.73 14.39
CA ASN A 328 8.03 7.69 13.66
C ASN A 328 9.12 8.34 14.54
N GLY A 329 9.55 7.68 15.62
CA GLY A 329 10.62 8.20 16.48
C GLY A 329 10.27 9.51 17.20
N GLY A 330 9.01 9.73 17.61
CA GLY A 330 8.58 10.75 18.58
C GLY A 330 8.91 12.24 18.32
N SER A 331 8.27 13.13 19.08
CA SER A 331 8.67 14.55 19.18
C SER A 331 9.96 14.71 20.00
N LEU A 332 10.13 13.88 21.02
CA LEU A 332 11.23 13.96 21.98
C LEU A 332 12.58 13.53 21.40
N TYR A 333 12.65 12.43 20.66
CA TYR A 333 13.92 12.00 20.04
C TYR A 333 14.44 13.07 19.07
N ARG A 334 13.57 13.74 18.30
CA ARG A 334 13.97 14.89 17.46
C ARG A 334 14.57 16.03 18.29
N ARG A 335 14.01 16.34 19.46
CA ARG A 335 14.54 17.35 20.39
C ARG A 335 15.90 16.92 20.97
N ILE A 336 16.01 15.70 21.48
CA ILE A 336 17.27 15.14 22.02
C ILE A 336 18.36 15.09 20.94
N HIS A 337 18.03 14.57 19.76
CA HIS A 337 18.94 14.49 18.62
C HIS A 337 19.49 15.88 18.26
N ARG A 338 18.63 16.90 18.20
CA ARG A 338 19.03 18.29 17.94
C ARG A 338 19.94 18.86 19.04
N ILE A 339 19.67 18.53 20.30
CA ILE A 339 20.48 18.98 21.45
C ILE A 339 21.87 18.31 21.42
N VAL A 340 21.95 17.04 21.05
CA VAL A 340 23.19 16.25 21.03
C VAL A 340 24.05 16.56 19.80
N HIS A 341 23.45 16.82 18.63
CA HIS A 341 24.14 17.09 17.36
C HIS A 341 23.93 18.53 16.86
N PRO A 342 24.64 19.54 17.42
CA PRO A 342 24.54 20.92 16.95
C PRO A 342 25.16 21.09 15.56
N GLY A 343 24.34 21.42 14.56
CA GLY A 343 24.81 21.75 13.20
C GLY A 343 24.11 20.95 12.10
N GLU A 344 23.50 19.83 12.44
CA GLU A 344 22.67 19.04 11.54
C GLU A 344 21.20 19.46 11.71
N SER A 345 20.83 20.63 11.19
CA SER A 345 19.42 21.00 11.16
C SER A 345 18.72 20.15 10.10
N SER A 346 17.88 19.23 10.54
CA SER A 346 16.94 18.49 9.67
C SER A 346 16.05 19.51 8.98
N THR A 347 16.17 19.64 7.66
CA THR A 347 15.22 20.41 6.86
C THR A 347 13.84 19.77 6.99
N PRO A 348 12.74 20.55 7.05
CA PRO A 348 11.39 19.98 6.95
C PRO A 348 11.32 19.09 5.70
N SER A 349 10.77 17.89 5.83
CA SER A 349 10.61 16.96 4.71
C SER A 349 9.85 17.66 3.58
N GLY A 350 10.41 17.60 2.36
CA GLY A 350 9.91 18.31 1.17
C GLY A 350 8.53 17.86 0.66
N ALA A 351 7.77 17.07 1.42
CA ALA A 351 6.46 16.57 1.04
C ALA A 351 5.41 17.68 0.90
N GLY A 352 5.48 18.76 1.69
CA GLY A 352 4.59 19.93 1.52
C GLY A 352 4.95 20.82 0.33
N LEU A 353 6.16 20.65 -0.20
CA LEU A 353 6.76 21.46 -1.26
C LEU A 353 6.20 21.08 -2.65
N ALA A 354 6.03 19.78 -2.89
CA ALA A 354 5.49 19.25 -4.14
C ALA A 354 4.02 19.64 -4.35
N THR A 355 3.21 19.64 -3.29
CA THR A 355 1.78 19.97 -3.36
C THR A 355 1.51 21.46 -3.59
N CYS A 356 2.37 22.36 -3.09
CA CYS A 356 2.18 23.81 -3.22
C CYS A 356 2.66 24.36 -4.57
N VAL A 357 3.67 23.74 -5.19
CA VAL A 357 4.23 24.17 -6.48
C VAL A 357 3.38 23.67 -7.67
N ALA A 358 2.73 22.51 -7.55
CA ALA A 358 1.93 21.93 -8.64
C ALA A 358 0.58 22.65 -8.88
N VAL A 359 0.00 23.29 -7.86
CA VAL A 359 -1.35 23.86 -7.93
C VAL A 359 -1.35 25.35 -8.28
N LEU A 360 -0.21 26.04 -8.11
CA LEU A 360 -0.03 27.46 -8.46
C LEU A 360 -0.18 27.78 -9.96
N PRO A 361 0.37 27.00 -10.91
CA PRO A 361 0.23 27.24 -12.34
C PRO A 361 -1.20 27.00 -12.83
N ILE A 362 -1.90 26.03 -12.22
CA ILE A 362 -3.29 25.68 -12.57
C ILE A 362 -4.24 26.82 -12.18
N LEU A 363 -4.01 27.46 -11.03
CA LEU A 363 -4.80 28.61 -10.57
C LEU A 363 -4.42 29.92 -11.27
N LEU A 364 -3.14 30.12 -11.60
CA LEU A 364 -2.69 31.24 -12.44
C LEU A 364 -3.24 31.12 -13.87
N ALA A 365 -3.27 29.91 -14.44
CA ALA A 365 -3.90 29.61 -15.72
C ALA A 365 -5.41 29.89 -15.69
N TRP A 366 -6.08 29.53 -14.59
CA TRP A 366 -7.50 29.81 -14.38
C TRP A 366 -7.81 31.32 -14.28
N LEU A 367 -6.96 32.09 -13.60
CA LEU A 367 -7.05 33.55 -13.49
C LEU A 367 -6.76 34.26 -14.82
N THR A 368 -5.85 33.74 -15.66
CA THR A 368 -5.59 34.28 -17.00
C THR A 368 -6.68 33.95 -18.01
N PHE A 369 -7.37 32.81 -17.86
CA PHE A 369 -8.45 32.39 -18.77
C PHE A 369 -9.74 33.22 -18.63
N HIS A 370 -9.94 33.91 -17.50
CA HIS A 370 -11.17 34.69 -17.26
C HIS A 370 -11.04 36.19 -17.56
N ASN A 371 -9.86 36.72 -17.90
CA ASN A 371 -9.65 38.18 -18.08
C ASN A 371 -8.82 38.60 -19.33
N GLY A 372 -8.58 37.74 -20.32
CA GLY A 372 -7.79 38.09 -21.52
C GLY A 372 -8.58 38.00 -22.84
N PRO A 373 -8.55 39.01 -23.74
CA PRO A 373 -9.20 38.94 -25.03
C PRO A 373 -8.42 38.02 -25.99
N ALA A 374 -9.16 37.23 -26.76
CA ALA A 374 -8.62 36.28 -27.74
C ALA A 374 -7.78 36.98 -28.81
N ILE A 375 -6.53 36.53 -29.00
CA ILE A 375 -5.73 36.79 -30.20
C ILE A 375 -5.66 35.48 -30.97
N ALA A 376 -6.23 35.49 -32.17
CA ALA A 376 -6.16 34.41 -33.14
C ALA A 376 -4.75 34.30 -33.72
N ALA A 377 -4.27 33.06 -33.89
CA ALA A 377 -3.15 32.77 -34.77
C ALA A 377 -3.44 31.46 -35.53
N ASP A 378 -3.63 31.67 -36.83
CA ASP A 378 -3.79 30.74 -37.94
C ASP A 378 -2.49 29.97 -38.20
N GLN A 379 -2.57 28.64 -38.42
CA GLN A 379 -1.56 27.90 -39.19
C GLN A 379 -2.19 26.76 -40.01
N THR A 380 -2.18 27.02 -41.31
CA THR A 380 -2.29 26.16 -42.49
C THR A 380 -1.60 24.79 -42.38
N GLU A 381 -2.33 23.79 -42.89
CA GLU A 381 -1.87 22.46 -43.28
C GLU A 381 -0.70 22.49 -44.28
N GLN A 382 0.23 21.54 -44.14
CA GLN A 382 0.85 20.87 -45.29
C GLN A 382 0.98 19.38 -45.01
N SER A 383 0.06 18.62 -45.60
CA SER A 383 0.18 17.18 -45.85
C SER A 383 1.41 16.88 -46.69
N THR A 384 2.20 15.89 -46.27
CA THR A 384 3.01 15.10 -47.21
C THR A 384 2.74 13.63 -46.98
N THR A 385 1.95 13.05 -47.89
CA THR A 385 1.67 11.64 -48.02
C THR A 385 2.94 10.87 -48.40
N VAL A 386 3.33 9.88 -47.61
CA VAL A 386 4.24 8.81 -48.06
C VAL A 386 3.54 7.48 -47.86
N GLN A 387 3.29 6.81 -48.98
CA GLN A 387 2.64 5.50 -49.07
C GLN A 387 3.49 4.42 -48.41
N ARG A 388 2.84 3.62 -47.56
CA ARG A 388 3.29 2.31 -47.10
C ARG A 388 3.51 1.38 -48.29
N SER A 389 4.66 0.70 -48.33
CA SER A 389 4.82 -0.57 -49.03
C SER A 389 4.62 -1.70 -48.02
N ASP A 390 3.45 -2.34 -48.12
CA ASP A 390 3.09 -3.56 -47.43
C ASP A 390 3.88 -4.75 -48.00
N THR A 391 5.10 -5.01 -47.55
CA THR A 391 5.76 -6.31 -47.81
C THR A 391 6.92 -6.64 -46.87
N GLU A 392 6.78 -6.48 -45.54
CA GLU A 392 7.82 -7.00 -44.61
C GLU A 392 7.28 -7.60 -43.30
N ASN A 393 5.96 -7.67 -43.11
CA ASN A 393 5.32 -8.27 -41.93
C ASN A 393 4.84 -9.73 -42.13
N SER A 394 5.15 -10.36 -43.26
CA SER A 394 4.72 -11.75 -43.53
C SER A 394 5.86 -12.78 -43.49
N ALA A 395 7.08 -12.37 -43.12
CA ALA A 395 8.24 -13.26 -43.05
C ALA A 395 8.74 -13.56 -41.61
N LEU A 396 8.20 -12.87 -40.59
CA LEU A 396 8.54 -13.12 -39.18
C LEU A 396 7.57 -14.10 -38.48
N THR A 397 6.34 -14.21 -38.96
CA THR A 397 5.34 -15.17 -38.44
C THR A 397 5.61 -16.61 -38.90
N ALA A 398 6.46 -16.81 -39.91
CA ALA A 398 6.77 -18.13 -40.48
C ALA A 398 8.03 -18.79 -39.89
N ARG A 399 8.74 -18.14 -38.96
CA ARG A 399 9.92 -18.70 -38.28
C ARG A 399 9.68 -19.15 -36.83
N GLU A 400 8.50 -18.88 -36.27
CA GLU A 400 8.10 -19.37 -34.94
C GLU A 400 7.49 -20.79 -34.97
N THR A 401 7.23 -21.36 -36.16
CA THR A 401 6.58 -22.67 -36.28
C THR A 401 7.55 -23.84 -36.45
N GLU A 402 8.87 -23.63 -36.40
CA GLU A 402 9.87 -24.69 -36.69
C GLU A 402 10.91 -24.92 -35.56
N VAL A 403 10.53 -24.72 -34.30
CA VAL A 403 11.26 -25.25 -33.12
C VAL A 403 10.35 -26.10 -32.21
N ALA A 404 9.24 -26.60 -32.77
CA ALA A 404 8.42 -27.63 -32.13
C ALA A 404 8.85 -29.02 -32.62
N ASN A 405 10.06 -29.46 -32.25
CA ASN A 405 10.43 -30.87 -32.33
C ASN A 405 11.53 -31.20 -31.31
N VAL A 406 11.10 -31.63 -30.12
CA VAL A 406 11.82 -32.62 -29.30
C VAL A 406 10.76 -33.57 -28.73
N GLY A 407 10.75 -34.79 -29.26
CA GLY A 407 9.92 -35.88 -28.76
C GLY A 407 10.40 -36.41 -27.41
N ASP A 408 9.52 -37.23 -26.81
CA ASP A 408 9.74 -38.15 -25.68
C ASP A 408 9.40 -37.65 -24.24
N ASN A 409 8.24 -37.00 -24.06
CA ASN A 409 7.67 -36.66 -22.74
C ASN A 409 6.21 -37.12 -22.54
N GLU A 410 5.74 -38.17 -23.22
CA GLU A 410 4.41 -38.74 -22.95
C GLU A 410 4.38 -39.48 -21.61
N ARG A 411 3.32 -39.25 -20.81
CA ARG A 411 3.06 -39.97 -19.56
C ARG A 411 1.70 -40.64 -19.61
N SER A 412 1.65 -41.94 -19.32
CA SER A 412 0.40 -42.72 -19.25
C SER A 412 0.01 -42.95 -17.78
N PHE A 413 -1.23 -42.63 -17.43
CA PHE A 413 -1.82 -42.91 -16.12
C PHE A 413 -2.87 -44.00 -16.27
N LYS A 414 -2.81 -45.02 -15.40
CA LYS A 414 -3.78 -46.13 -15.35
C LYS A 414 -4.22 -46.40 -13.94
N GLY A 415 -5.36 -47.06 -13.75
CA GLY A 415 -5.78 -47.51 -12.42
C GLY A 415 -7.24 -47.92 -12.40
N THR A 416 -7.79 -48.09 -11.21
CA THR A 416 -9.19 -48.50 -11.02
C THR A 416 -9.93 -47.45 -10.21
N VAL A 417 -11.17 -47.14 -10.62
CA VAL A 417 -12.09 -46.30 -9.86
C VAL A 417 -12.92 -47.19 -8.95
N PHE A 418 -12.95 -46.88 -7.66
CA PHE A 418 -13.75 -47.55 -6.64
C PHE A 418 -14.80 -46.60 -6.06
N ASP A 419 -15.91 -47.13 -5.56
CA ASP A 419 -16.86 -46.37 -4.75
C ASP A 419 -16.37 -46.24 -3.30
N ALA A 420 -17.13 -45.50 -2.47
CA ALA A 420 -16.82 -45.30 -1.06
C ALA A 420 -16.79 -46.62 -0.24
N ASN A 421 -17.34 -47.72 -0.76
CA ASN A 421 -17.34 -49.04 -0.13
C ASN A 421 -16.23 -49.95 -0.69
N GLY A 422 -15.36 -49.44 -1.57
CA GLY A 422 -14.24 -50.17 -2.16
C GLY A 422 -14.64 -51.10 -3.32
N LYS A 423 -15.83 -50.94 -3.92
CA LYS A 423 -16.25 -51.74 -5.08
C LYS A 423 -15.84 -51.04 -6.38
N PRO A 424 -15.30 -51.75 -7.39
CA PRO A 424 -14.96 -51.14 -8.68
C PRO A 424 -16.17 -50.55 -9.40
N VAL A 425 -15.95 -49.42 -10.07
CA VAL A 425 -17.01 -48.57 -10.63
C VAL A 425 -16.74 -48.28 -12.11
N GLY A 426 -17.54 -48.87 -12.99
CA GLY A 426 -17.58 -48.49 -14.41
C GLY A 426 -18.36 -47.22 -14.70
N ASP A 427 -18.14 -46.65 -15.88
CA ASP A 427 -18.75 -45.41 -16.38
C ASP A 427 -18.47 -44.18 -15.50
N ALA A 428 -17.38 -44.20 -14.73
CA ALA A 428 -16.88 -43.03 -14.03
C ALA A 428 -15.99 -42.23 -14.99
N THR A 429 -16.17 -40.91 -15.04
CA THR A 429 -15.34 -40.05 -15.87
C THR A 429 -14.12 -39.60 -15.08
N VAL A 430 -12.93 -39.89 -15.61
CA VAL A 430 -11.64 -39.49 -15.05
C VAL A 430 -11.04 -38.38 -15.90
N TYR A 431 -10.78 -37.23 -15.29
CA TYR A 431 -10.14 -36.08 -15.90
C TYR A 431 -8.69 -35.95 -15.46
N VAL A 432 -7.81 -35.54 -16.39
CA VAL A 432 -6.52 -34.93 -16.05
C VAL A 432 -6.55 -33.48 -16.48
N VAL A 433 -6.44 -32.59 -15.49
CA VAL A 433 -6.49 -31.13 -15.64
C VAL A 433 -5.06 -30.60 -15.56
N ALA A 434 -4.63 -29.86 -16.57
CA ALA A 434 -3.36 -29.14 -16.54
C ALA A 434 -3.60 -27.67 -16.17
N VAL A 435 -3.05 -27.26 -15.04
CA VAL A 435 -3.15 -25.89 -14.54
C VAL A 435 -1.85 -25.16 -14.85
N SER A 436 -1.95 -24.04 -15.57
CA SER A 436 -0.82 -23.13 -15.79
C SER A 436 -0.86 -22.02 -14.75
N PHE A 437 0.27 -21.76 -14.10
CA PHE A 437 0.43 -20.68 -13.13
C PHE A 437 1.06 -19.47 -13.83
N ASP A 438 0.24 -18.61 -14.43
CA ASP A 438 0.69 -17.27 -14.81
C ASP A 438 0.57 -16.33 -13.60
N VAL A 439 1.59 -15.53 -13.33
CA VAL A 439 1.76 -14.75 -12.08
C VAL A 439 0.67 -13.68 -11.90
N LYS A 440 -0.07 -13.35 -12.96
CA LYS A 440 -1.14 -12.35 -12.96
C LYS A 440 -2.56 -12.92 -12.86
N VAL A 441 -2.76 -14.20 -13.16
CA VAL A 441 -4.07 -14.86 -13.15
C VAL A 441 -3.92 -16.16 -12.39
N ASN A 442 -4.53 -16.25 -11.20
CA ASN A 442 -4.50 -17.49 -10.42
C ASN A 442 -4.96 -18.67 -11.29
N GLY A 443 -4.06 -19.62 -11.54
CA GLY A 443 -4.29 -20.95 -12.11
C GLY A 443 -5.41 -21.05 -13.15
N THR A 444 -5.14 -20.77 -14.41
CA THR A 444 -6.12 -21.06 -15.48
C THR A 444 -5.97 -22.50 -15.92
N VAL A 445 -7.10 -23.22 -16.05
CA VAL A 445 -7.13 -24.54 -16.69
C VAL A 445 -6.67 -24.36 -18.14
N SER A 446 -5.48 -24.85 -18.45
CA SER A 446 -4.88 -24.73 -19.77
C SER A 446 -5.39 -25.80 -20.73
N ARG A 447 -5.80 -26.96 -20.20
CA ARG A 447 -6.40 -28.10 -20.90
C ARG A 447 -6.97 -29.11 -19.90
N SER A 448 -8.00 -29.84 -20.33
CA SER A 448 -8.49 -31.04 -19.66
C SER A 448 -8.54 -32.20 -20.67
N LEU A 449 -8.16 -33.39 -20.22
CA LEU A 449 -8.31 -34.64 -20.96
C LEU A 449 -9.20 -35.56 -20.12
N SER A 450 -10.09 -36.33 -20.73
CA SER A 450 -10.97 -37.25 -20.00
C SER A 450 -10.93 -38.67 -20.56
N ALA A 451 -11.19 -39.64 -19.69
CA ALA A 451 -11.39 -41.05 -20.02
C ALA A 451 -12.54 -41.62 -19.18
N GLN A 452 -13.32 -42.55 -19.73
CA GLN A 452 -14.33 -43.29 -18.99
C GLN A 452 -13.72 -44.57 -18.41
N SER A 453 -14.08 -44.92 -17.17
CA SER A 453 -13.74 -46.22 -16.61
C SER A 453 -14.56 -47.34 -17.25
N GLN A 454 -13.94 -48.49 -17.48
CA GLN A 454 -14.59 -49.68 -18.02
C GLN A 454 -15.48 -50.34 -16.98
N SER A 455 -16.30 -51.33 -17.37
CA SER A 455 -17.23 -52.02 -16.46
C SER A 455 -16.58 -52.68 -15.23
N ASP A 456 -15.28 -52.97 -15.30
CA ASP A 456 -14.46 -53.50 -14.19
C ASP A 456 -13.80 -52.41 -13.33
N GLY A 457 -14.10 -51.14 -13.61
CA GLY A 457 -13.58 -49.95 -12.93
C GLY A 457 -12.27 -49.41 -13.51
N THR A 458 -11.65 -50.06 -14.49
CA THR A 458 -10.32 -49.66 -14.97
C THR A 458 -10.34 -48.46 -15.91
N TYR A 459 -9.33 -47.58 -15.83
CA TYR A 459 -9.16 -46.43 -16.72
C TYR A 459 -7.71 -46.29 -17.21
N SER A 460 -7.52 -45.58 -18.32
CA SER A 460 -6.21 -45.25 -18.87
C SER A 460 -6.25 -43.89 -19.59
N ILE A 461 -5.31 -42.99 -19.30
CA ILE A 461 -5.22 -41.67 -19.92
C ILE A 461 -3.76 -41.28 -20.15
N THR A 462 -3.43 -40.76 -21.34
CA THR A 462 -2.06 -40.37 -21.71
C THR A 462 -1.98 -38.86 -21.91
N VAL A 463 -0.94 -38.24 -21.33
CA VAL A 463 -0.77 -36.78 -21.29
C VAL A 463 0.68 -36.41 -21.58
N THR A 464 0.90 -35.47 -22.48
CA THR A 464 2.21 -34.85 -22.73
C THR A 464 2.32 -33.54 -21.94
N PRO A 465 3.11 -33.44 -20.85
CA PRO A 465 3.23 -32.21 -20.05
C PRO A 465 3.94 -31.08 -20.80
N ARG A 466 3.52 -29.81 -20.61
CA ARG A 466 4.27 -28.63 -21.08
C ARG A 466 5.07 -27.99 -19.94
N ASN A 467 6.11 -27.22 -20.27
CA ASN A 467 6.87 -26.46 -19.27
C ASN A 467 5.93 -25.46 -18.55
N ASN A 468 5.94 -25.45 -17.22
CA ASN A 468 5.09 -24.66 -16.30
C ASN A 468 3.65 -25.16 -16.01
N GLU A 469 3.28 -26.38 -16.41
CA GLU A 469 1.99 -26.98 -16.01
C GLU A 469 2.09 -27.84 -14.74
N VAL A 470 1.06 -27.80 -13.89
CA VAL A 470 0.80 -28.81 -12.85
C VAL A 470 -0.38 -29.67 -13.29
N LEU A 471 -0.23 -30.99 -13.23
CA LEU A 471 -1.29 -31.93 -13.57
C LEU A 471 -2.06 -32.33 -12.30
N MET A 472 -3.38 -32.38 -12.39
CA MET A 472 -4.28 -32.85 -11.34
C MET A 472 -5.22 -33.90 -11.93
N MET A 473 -5.61 -34.91 -11.14
CA MET A 473 -6.55 -35.93 -11.58
C MET A 473 -7.86 -35.86 -10.79
N VAL A 474 -8.99 -35.98 -11.48
CA VAL A 474 -10.34 -35.92 -10.90
C VAL A 474 -11.14 -37.11 -11.40
N ALA A 475 -11.82 -37.86 -10.53
CA ALA A 475 -12.80 -38.87 -10.94
C ALA A 475 -14.20 -38.50 -10.44
N GLN A 476 -15.20 -38.69 -11.30
CA GLN A 476 -16.60 -38.40 -11.01
C GLN A 476 -17.52 -39.52 -11.50
N LYS A 477 -18.57 -39.77 -10.73
CA LYS A 477 -19.74 -40.55 -11.15
C LYS A 477 -21.00 -39.94 -10.55
N ALA A 478 -22.09 -39.89 -11.32
CA ALA A 478 -23.39 -39.47 -10.82
C ALA A 478 -23.82 -40.36 -9.63
N GLY A 479 -24.25 -39.75 -8.52
CA GLY A 479 -24.60 -40.46 -7.29
C GLY A 479 -23.42 -40.74 -6.35
N CYS A 480 -22.21 -40.26 -6.67
CA CYS A 480 -21.02 -40.36 -5.84
C CYS A 480 -20.34 -39.00 -5.72
N GLY A 481 -19.64 -38.78 -4.62
CA GLY A 481 -18.78 -37.61 -4.45
C GLY A 481 -17.52 -37.73 -5.31
N ALA A 482 -17.19 -36.66 -6.05
CA ALA A 482 -15.95 -36.62 -6.82
C ALA A 482 -14.71 -36.74 -5.91
N VAL A 483 -13.70 -37.48 -6.37
CA VAL A 483 -12.39 -37.58 -5.71
C VAL A 483 -11.32 -36.98 -6.59
N THR A 484 -10.28 -36.45 -5.94
CA THR A 484 -9.19 -35.81 -6.66
C THR A 484 -7.84 -36.18 -6.08
N VAL A 485 -6.85 -36.36 -6.94
CA VAL A 485 -5.47 -36.68 -6.57
C VAL A 485 -4.53 -35.63 -7.14
N ASP A 486 -3.76 -34.99 -6.27
CA ASP A 486 -2.66 -34.10 -6.67
C ASP A 486 -1.48 -34.93 -7.20
N LEU A 487 -1.13 -34.76 -8.47
CA LEU A 487 0.00 -35.44 -9.08
C LEU A 487 1.34 -34.76 -8.75
N ALA A 488 1.36 -33.65 -8.01
CA ALA A 488 2.59 -33.00 -7.53
C ALA A 488 3.40 -33.90 -6.58
N LEU A 489 2.73 -34.81 -5.84
CA LEU A 489 3.38 -35.90 -5.10
C LEU A 489 4.03 -36.96 -6.01
N ALA A 490 3.79 -36.94 -7.32
CA ALA A 490 4.45 -37.79 -8.31
C ALA A 490 5.72 -37.15 -8.92
N ARG A 491 6.15 -35.95 -8.48
CA ARG A 491 7.48 -35.42 -8.84
C ARG A 491 8.62 -36.31 -8.34
N THR A 492 8.38 -37.12 -7.30
CA THR A 492 9.32 -38.16 -6.82
C THR A 492 9.33 -39.43 -7.68
N LYS A 493 8.50 -39.51 -8.74
CA LYS A 493 8.52 -40.57 -9.76
C LYS A 493 8.77 -40.00 -11.17
N ALA A 494 9.56 -38.94 -11.27
CA ALA A 494 9.79 -38.20 -12.51
C ALA A 494 10.44 -39.00 -13.67
N GLU A 495 10.83 -40.26 -13.45
CA GLU A 495 11.45 -41.14 -14.45
C GLU A 495 10.51 -42.24 -15.00
N GLN A 496 9.29 -42.40 -14.47
CA GLN A 496 8.37 -43.47 -14.92
C GLN A 496 7.43 -42.99 -16.04
N LYS A 497 7.49 -43.64 -17.23
CA LYS A 497 6.59 -43.39 -18.39
C LYS A 497 5.13 -43.82 -18.13
N GLU A 498 4.90 -44.72 -17.17
CA GLU A 498 3.58 -45.25 -16.82
C GLU A 498 3.38 -45.23 -15.29
N ILE A 499 2.24 -44.69 -14.83
CA ILE A 499 1.94 -44.46 -13.41
C ILE A 499 0.57 -45.05 -13.07
N THR A 500 0.52 -45.95 -12.07
CA THR A 500 -0.74 -46.52 -11.58
C THR A 500 -1.31 -45.70 -10.41
N ILE A 501 -2.57 -45.28 -10.50
CA ILE A 501 -3.30 -44.49 -9.48
C ILE A 501 -4.73 -45.01 -9.34
N ASP A 502 -5.06 -45.58 -8.19
CA ASP A 502 -6.44 -45.96 -7.88
C ASP A 502 -7.21 -44.77 -7.29
N LEU A 503 -8.48 -44.61 -7.67
CA LEU A 503 -9.33 -43.47 -7.33
C LEU A 503 -10.54 -43.95 -6.54
N ASN A 504 -10.65 -43.55 -5.27
CA ASN A 504 -11.78 -43.92 -4.41
C ASN A 504 -12.77 -42.76 -4.34
N LEU A 505 -13.93 -42.88 -4.99
CA LEU A 505 -15.00 -41.89 -4.93
C LEU A 505 -15.51 -41.74 -3.49
N LEU A 506 -15.92 -40.53 -3.12
CA LEU A 506 -16.45 -40.22 -1.80
C LEU A 506 -17.95 -40.56 -1.73
N GLU A 507 -18.46 -40.73 -0.51
CA GLU A 507 -19.91 -40.74 -0.28
C GLU A 507 -20.49 -39.38 -0.72
N GLU A 508 -21.60 -39.39 -1.45
CA GLU A 508 -22.23 -38.15 -1.91
C GLU A 508 -22.96 -37.44 -0.76
N MET A 509 -22.73 -36.14 -0.63
CA MET A 509 -23.49 -35.25 0.25
C MET A 509 -24.04 -34.06 -0.54
N PRO A 510 -25.30 -34.13 -1.01
CA PRO A 510 -25.92 -33.05 -1.76
C PRO A 510 -26.05 -31.76 -0.94
N ILE A 511 -25.75 -30.63 -1.55
CA ILE A 511 -25.96 -29.31 -0.95
C ILE A 511 -27.37 -28.85 -1.27
N LYS A 512 -28.13 -28.42 -0.26
CA LYS A 512 -29.49 -27.88 -0.42
C LYS A 512 -29.57 -26.50 0.21
N GLY A 513 -29.36 -25.47 -0.59
CA GLY A 513 -29.32 -24.11 -0.07
C GLY A 513 -30.47 -23.25 -0.51
N ARG A 514 -30.51 -22.05 0.06
CA ARG A 514 -31.44 -20.98 -0.32
C ARG A 514 -30.67 -19.67 -0.52
N VAL A 515 -31.07 -18.90 -1.52
CA VAL A 515 -30.59 -17.53 -1.74
C VAL A 515 -31.69 -16.54 -1.38
N VAL A 516 -31.33 -15.54 -0.59
CA VAL A 516 -32.21 -14.47 -0.13
C VAL A 516 -31.56 -13.10 -0.32
N ASP A 517 -32.37 -12.05 -0.42
CA ASP A 517 -31.88 -10.67 -0.43
C ASP A 517 -31.50 -10.20 0.99
N THR A 518 -31.06 -8.95 1.12
CA THR A 518 -30.70 -8.33 2.41
C THR A 518 -31.88 -8.17 3.38
N GLU A 519 -33.12 -8.26 2.90
CA GLU A 519 -34.35 -8.22 3.70
C GLU A 519 -34.84 -9.63 4.07
N GLY A 520 -34.21 -10.68 3.55
CA GLY A 520 -34.55 -12.09 3.77
C GLY A 520 -35.58 -12.65 2.80
N ASN A 521 -35.97 -11.91 1.75
CA ASN A 521 -36.89 -12.40 0.75
C ASN A 521 -36.16 -13.35 -0.22
N PRO A 522 -36.79 -14.44 -0.69
CA PRO A 522 -36.15 -15.35 -1.64
C PRO A 522 -35.87 -14.70 -2.99
N VAL A 523 -34.69 -14.97 -3.55
CA VAL A 523 -34.28 -14.45 -4.86
C VAL A 523 -34.24 -15.59 -5.88
N SER A 524 -34.96 -15.42 -6.99
CA SER A 524 -35.03 -16.39 -8.08
C SER A 524 -34.09 -16.01 -9.23
N GLY A 525 -33.70 -16.97 -10.07
CA GLY A 525 -32.86 -16.71 -11.25
C GLY A 525 -31.37 -16.48 -10.94
N VAL A 526 -30.92 -16.76 -9.72
CA VAL A 526 -29.50 -16.73 -9.34
C VAL A 526 -28.83 -18.02 -9.80
N GLU A 527 -27.84 -17.89 -10.67
CA GLU A 527 -26.96 -18.97 -11.08
C GLU A 527 -25.90 -19.22 -10.00
N ILE A 528 -25.72 -20.48 -9.64
CA ILE A 528 -24.78 -20.95 -8.63
C ILE A 528 -23.83 -21.93 -9.30
N ARG A 529 -22.55 -21.58 -9.30
CA ARG A 529 -21.49 -22.34 -9.96
C ARG A 529 -20.40 -22.71 -8.98
N VAL A 530 -19.87 -23.92 -9.07
CA VAL A 530 -18.76 -24.38 -8.24
C VAL A 530 -17.44 -23.97 -8.89
N GLU A 531 -16.73 -23.02 -8.30
CA GLU A 531 -15.47 -22.50 -8.82
C GLU A 531 -14.28 -23.35 -8.37
N ILE A 532 -14.29 -23.77 -7.09
CA ILE A 532 -13.21 -24.56 -6.48
C ILE A 532 -13.81 -25.66 -5.62
N LEU A 533 -13.24 -26.85 -5.73
CA LEU A 533 -13.49 -27.97 -4.82
C LEU A 533 -12.21 -28.33 -4.06
N SER A 534 -12.31 -28.43 -2.74
CA SER A 534 -11.21 -28.87 -1.87
C SER A 534 -11.58 -30.17 -1.16
N VAL A 535 -10.77 -31.20 -1.38
CA VAL A 535 -10.97 -32.54 -0.82
C VAL A 535 -10.27 -32.64 0.54
N PRO A 536 -10.94 -33.09 1.61
CA PRO A 536 -10.39 -33.12 2.95
C PRO A 536 -9.31 -34.21 3.12
N LYS A 537 -8.43 -34.02 4.11
CA LYS A 537 -7.43 -35.01 4.57
C LYS A 537 -8.07 -36.24 5.21
N SER A 538 -9.02 -36.02 6.09
CA SER A 538 -9.84 -37.05 6.71
C SER A 538 -11.08 -36.42 7.36
N GLU A 539 -12.07 -37.25 7.70
CA GLU A 539 -13.27 -36.83 8.42
C GLU A 539 -12.93 -36.28 9.83
N GLU A 540 -11.94 -36.87 10.51
CA GLU A 540 -11.46 -36.43 11.82
C GLU A 540 -10.81 -35.05 11.75
N ALA A 541 -10.00 -34.79 10.71
CA ALA A 541 -9.31 -33.51 10.54
C ALA A 541 -10.31 -32.36 10.35
N VAL A 542 -11.40 -32.59 9.59
CA VAL A 542 -12.48 -31.60 9.42
C VAL A 542 -13.23 -31.40 10.74
N THR A 543 -13.45 -32.47 11.51
CA THR A 543 -14.13 -32.39 12.82
C THR A 543 -13.31 -31.61 13.84
N GLU A 544 -12.01 -31.86 13.91
CA GLU A 544 -11.08 -31.11 14.75
C GLU A 544 -11.01 -29.64 14.35
N TRP A 545 -10.99 -29.36 13.04
CA TRP A 545 -11.02 -27.99 12.51
C TRP A 545 -12.31 -27.25 12.89
N ILE A 546 -13.48 -27.87 12.78
CA ILE A 546 -14.77 -27.28 13.22
C ILE A 546 -14.77 -27.04 14.74
N ALA A 547 -14.24 -27.98 15.53
CA ALA A 547 -14.23 -27.90 16.98
C ALA A 547 -13.26 -26.84 17.55
N ASN A 548 -12.25 -26.43 16.78
CA ASN A 548 -11.27 -25.42 17.13
C ASN A 548 -11.84 -23.98 17.01
N GLU A 549 -13.00 -23.70 17.63
CA GLU A 549 -13.67 -22.38 17.74
C GLU A 549 -12.87 -21.36 18.60
N LYS A 550 -11.55 -21.23 18.42
CA LYS A 550 -10.72 -20.25 19.12
C LYS A 550 -10.29 -19.12 18.16
N PRO A 551 -11.01 -17.98 18.14
CA PRO A 551 -10.66 -16.82 17.32
C PRO A 551 -9.25 -16.26 17.60
N GLU A 552 -8.67 -16.58 18.77
CA GLU A 552 -7.40 -16.04 19.27
C GLU A 552 -6.15 -16.55 18.52
N LEU A 553 -6.24 -17.69 17.83
CA LEU A 553 -5.10 -18.29 17.10
C LEU A 553 -4.89 -17.72 15.68
N PHE A 554 -5.81 -16.89 15.21
CA PHE A 554 -5.76 -16.36 13.83
C PHE A 554 -4.90 -15.10 13.67
N THR A 555 -4.50 -14.46 14.77
CA THR A 555 -3.81 -13.16 14.75
C THR A 555 -2.35 -13.25 14.29
N GLU A 556 -1.66 -14.36 14.53
CA GLU A 556 -0.23 -14.50 14.19
C GLU A 556 0.07 -14.93 12.75
N ALA A 557 -0.90 -15.49 12.01
CA ALA A 557 -0.63 -16.22 10.77
C ALA A 557 -0.53 -15.34 9.51
N ASN A 558 -1.14 -14.16 9.48
CA ASN A 558 -1.32 -13.42 8.22
C ASN A 558 -0.17 -12.47 7.84
N ASN A 559 0.77 -12.18 8.75
CA ASN A 559 1.90 -11.30 8.46
C ASN A 559 3.05 -11.99 7.71
N MET A 560 3.01 -13.32 7.48
CA MET A 560 4.08 -14.06 6.79
C MET A 560 3.63 -14.98 5.63
N ALA A 561 2.33 -15.27 5.48
CA ALA A 561 1.85 -16.27 4.53
C ALA A 561 1.92 -15.86 3.05
N THR A 562 2.17 -14.59 2.73
CA THR A 562 2.22 -14.15 1.32
C THR A 562 3.56 -14.42 0.61
N ARG A 563 4.60 -14.96 1.26
CA ARG A 563 5.87 -15.24 0.53
C ARG A 563 6.63 -16.53 0.84
N PHE A 564 6.48 -17.19 1.99
CA PHE A 564 7.27 -18.41 2.27
C PHE A 564 6.49 -19.40 3.14
N GLY A 565 5.85 -20.40 2.51
CA GLY A 565 5.16 -21.48 3.21
C GLY A 565 6.14 -22.42 3.92
N ARG A 566 6.25 -22.32 5.25
CA ARG A 566 6.98 -23.31 6.09
C ARG A 566 6.80 -23.17 7.62
N ASP A 567 5.66 -22.71 8.14
CA ASP A 567 5.38 -22.74 9.60
C ASP A 567 4.23 -23.71 9.93
N GLU A 568 4.47 -24.66 10.85
CA GLU A 568 3.53 -25.69 11.27
C GLU A 568 2.35 -25.14 12.08
N ARG A 569 2.49 -23.95 12.69
CA ARG A 569 1.42 -23.27 13.46
C ARG A 569 0.26 -22.76 12.58
N ILE A 570 0.52 -22.53 11.29
CA ILE A 570 -0.46 -22.03 10.32
C ILE A 570 -1.51 -23.10 9.96
N ARG A 571 -1.16 -24.39 10.08
CA ARG A 571 -1.99 -25.52 9.63
C ARG A 571 -3.33 -25.67 10.36
N GLY A 572 -3.48 -25.12 11.56
CA GLY A 572 -4.73 -25.22 12.33
C GLY A 572 -5.85 -24.30 11.84
N THR A 573 -5.54 -23.31 11.00
CA THR A 573 -6.49 -22.25 10.57
C THR A 573 -7.00 -22.40 9.13
N GLN A 574 -6.31 -23.22 8.32
CA GLN A 574 -6.72 -23.51 6.95
C GLN A 574 -7.58 -24.77 6.90
N PHE A 575 -8.59 -24.80 6.05
CA PHE A 575 -9.39 -26.01 5.81
C PHE A 575 -8.43 -27.17 5.48
N PRO A 576 -8.55 -28.34 6.15
CA PRO A 576 -7.56 -29.41 6.07
C PRO A 576 -7.71 -30.19 4.76
N ALA A 577 -7.35 -29.58 3.63
CA ALA A 577 -7.43 -30.19 2.31
C ALA A 577 -6.15 -30.96 1.94
N VAL A 578 -6.31 -32.06 1.20
CA VAL A 578 -5.22 -32.76 0.49
C VAL A 578 -4.98 -32.11 -0.87
N ALA A 579 -6.04 -31.61 -1.50
CA ALA A 579 -6.01 -30.96 -2.81
C ALA A 579 -7.09 -29.88 -2.89
N THR A 580 -6.79 -28.80 -3.62
CA THR A 580 -7.70 -27.69 -3.93
C THR A 580 -7.65 -27.44 -5.43
N ILE A 581 -8.79 -27.52 -6.11
CA ILE A 581 -8.83 -27.59 -7.56
C ILE A 581 -9.73 -26.51 -8.14
N PRO A 582 -9.23 -25.67 -9.06
CA PRO A 582 -10.07 -24.81 -9.88
C PRO A 582 -10.81 -25.70 -10.89
N LEU A 583 -12.13 -25.73 -10.79
CA LEU A 583 -12.95 -26.67 -11.56
C LEU A 583 -13.40 -26.10 -12.92
N GLY A 584 -13.46 -24.78 -13.08
CA GLY A 584 -13.92 -24.16 -14.33
C GLY A 584 -15.26 -24.76 -14.80
N GLU A 585 -15.36 -25.11 -16.08
CA GLU A 585 -16.57 -25.75 -16.66
C GLU A 585 -16.71 -27.25 -16.32
N SER A 586 -15.87 -27.83 -15.47
CA SER A 586 -15.66 -29.28 -15.41
C SER A 586 -16.34 -30.02 -14.24
N LEU A 587 -17.21 -29.41 -13.42
CA LEU A 587 -17.96 -30.09 -12.33
C LEU A 587 -19.06 -29.19 -11.70
N PRO A 588 -20.14 -29.79 -11.14
CA PRO A 588 -21.44 -30.01 -11.79
C PRO A 588 -22.02 -28.78 -12.54
N ASP A 589 -23.02 -29.00 -13.40
CA ASP A 589 -23.71 -27.93 -14.14
C ASP A 589 -24.14 -26.79 -13.20
N ALA A 590 -24.04 -25.56 -13.69
CA ALA A 590 -24.49 -24.40 -12.94
C ALA A 590 -26.01 -24.53 -12.68
N GLU A 591 -26.40 -24.37 -11.42
CA GLU A 591 -27.78 -24.51 -11.00
C GLU A 591 -28.41 -23.14 -10.83
N THR A 592 -29.66 -22.99 -11.25
CA THR A 592 -30.39 -21.73 -11.08
C THR A 592 -31.41 -21.86 -9.95
N THR A 593 -31.44 -20.88 -9.04
CA THR A 593 -32.39 -20.88 -7.94
C THR A 593 -33.84 -20.87 -8.43
N SER A 594 -34.70 -21.67 -7.80
CA SER A 594 -36.15 -21.72 -8.07
C SER A 594 -36.86 -20.40 -7.72
N SER A 595 -38.18 -20.31 -7.96
CA SER A 595 -39.00 -19.17 -7.53
C SER A 595 -38.98 -18.92 -6.02
N ASN A 596 -38.67 -19.96 -5.23
CA ASN A 596 -38.55 -19.90 -3.78
C ASN A 596 -37.12 -19.63 -3.31
N GLY A 597 -36.20 -19.31 -4.23
CA GLY A 597 -34.78 -19.07 -3.99
C GLY A 597 -33.99 -20.33 -3.65
N GLU A 598 -34.53 -21.52 -3.87
CA GLU A 598 -33.89 -22.78 -3.48
C GLU A 598 -32.98 -23.32 -4.59
N PHE A 599 -31.85 -23.93 -4.22
CA PHE A 599 -30.93 -24.59 -5.14
C PHE A 599 -30.42 -25.93 -4.61
N ARG A 600 -29.97 -26.79 -5.51
CA ARG A 600 -29.45 -28.11 -5.14
C ARG A 600 -28.21 -28.49 -5.96
N LEU A 601 -27.08 -28.66 -5.30
CA LEU A 601 -25.86 -29.18 -5.93
C LEU A 601 -25.70 -30.68 -5.61
N VAL A 602 -25.41 -31.47 -6.64
CA VAL A 602 -25.22 -32.93 -6.58
C VAL A 602 -23.81 -33.33 -7.06
N GLY A 603 -23.36 -34.54 -6.77
CA GLY A 603 -22.01 -35.04 -7.11
C GLY A 603 -20.89 -34.53 -6.20
N VAL A 604 -21.26 -33.93 -5.06
CA VAL A 604 -20.34 -33.36 -4.08
C VAL A 604 -20.01 -34.42 -3.03
N GLY A 605 -18.73 -34.62 -2.74
CA GLY A 605 -18.29 -35.56 -1.71
C GLY A 605 -18.52 -35.03 -0.30
N LYS A 606 -18.92 -35.91 0.61
CA LYS A 606 -19.00 -35.64 2.05
C LYS A 606 -17.70 -35.00 2.53
N ASP A 607 -17.83 -33.98 3.37
CA ASP A 607 -16.77 -33.19 3.97
C ASP A 607 -15.90 -32.39 2.99
N CYS A 608 -16.26 -32.30 1.71
CA CYS A 608 -15.58 -31.39 0.79
C CYS A 608 -15.93 -29.93 1.05
N LEU A 609 -14.97 -29.04 0.85
CA LEU A 609 -15.20 -27.60 0.85
C LEU A 609 -15.38 -27.13 -0.60
N LEU A 610 -16.51 -26.48 -0.86
CA LEU A 610 -16.83 -25.82 -2.11
C LEU A 610 -16.64 -24.32 -1.95
N ARG A 611 -16.04 -23.71 -2.97
CA ARG A 611 -16.15 -22.28 -3.22
C ARG A 611 -17.11 -22.12 -4.39
N VAL A 612 -18.25 -21.48 -4.13
CA VAL A 612 -19.28 -21.26 -5.14
C VAL A 612 -19.37 -19.78 -5.50
N SER A 613 -19.57 -19.46 -6.77
CA SER A 613 -19.94 -18.14 -7.25
C SER A 613 -21.46 -18.04 -7.41
N LEU A 614 -22.02 -16.88 -7.09
CA LEU A 614 -23.43 -16.55 -7.23
C LEU A 614 -23.52 -15.36 -8.19
N SER A 615 -24.27 -15.50 -9.27
CA SER A 615 -24.45 -14.43 -10.26
C SER A 615 -25.87 -14.44 -10.83
N GLY A 616 -26.36 -13.29 -11.28
CA GLY A 616 -27.71 -13.20 -11.84
C GLY A 616 -28.15 -11.75 -12.05
N PRO A 617 -29.27 -11.53 -12.76
CA PRO A 617 -29.72 -10.18 -13.09
C PRO A 617 -30.03 -9.35 -11.83
N GLY A 618 -29.45 -8.16 -11.72
CA GLY A 618 -29.74 -7.19 -10.65
C GLY A 618 -29.19 -7.55 -9.27
N ILE A 619 -28.34 -8.58 -9.15
CA ILE A 619 -27.68 -8.96 -7.90
C ILE A 619 -26.16 -8.81 -8.00
N ALA A 620 -25.55 -8.50 -6.87
CA ALA A 620 -24.10 -8.40 -6.74
C ALA A 620 -23.46 -9.78 -6.82
N SER A 621 -22.50 -9.94 -7.74
CA SER A 621 -21.73 -11.17 -7.81
C SER A 621 -20.97 -11.39 -6.50
N ARG A 622 -21.07 -12.60 -5.95
CA ARG A 622 -20.50 -12.95 -4.65
C ARG A 622 -20.04 -14.39 -4.66
N GLU A 623 -19.05 -14.69 -3.82
CA GLU A 623 -18.67 -16.06 -3.51
C GLU A 623 -19.10 -16.50 -2.11
N ALA A 624 -19.34 -17.79 -1.96
CA ALA A 624 -19.59 -18.42 -0.67
C ALA A 624 -18.74 -19.68 -0.49
N LEU A 625 -18.38 -19.97 0.77
CA LEU A 625 -17.68 -21.19 1.17
C LEU A 625 -18.69 -22.14 1.82
N ILE A 626 -18.85 -23.33 1.24
CA ILE A 626 -19.82 -24.34 1.70
C ILE A 626 -19.08 -25.63 1.99
N VAL A 627 -19.18 -26.15 3.21
CA VAL A 627 -18.71 -27.47 3.58
C VAL A 627 -19.86 -28.45 3.37
N ALA A 628 -19.61 -29.53 2.63
CA ALA A 628 -20.53 -30.63 2.41
C ALA A 628 -20.68 -31.50 3.67
N ARG A 629 -21.16 -30.88 4.76
CA ARG A 629 -21.40 -31.48 6.08
C ARG A 629 -22.55 -30.75 6.76
N GLU A 630 -23.34 -31.48 7.54
CA GLU A 630 -24.33 -30.87 8.44
C GLU A 630 -23.61 -30.17 9.59
N MET A 631 -23.56 -28.84 9.55
CA MET A 631 -22.92 -28.02 10.58
C MET A 631 -23.54 -26.62 10.63
N LYS A 632 -23.40 -25.96 11.78
CA LYS A 632 -23.65 -24.51 11.87
C LYS A 632 -22.58 -23.76 11.10
N SER A 633 -22.93 -22.58 10.60
CA SER A 633 -21.95 -21.73 9.91
C SER A 633 -20.89 -21.26 10.92
N VAL A 634 -19.62 -21.39 10.56
CA VAL A 634 -18.48 -20.99 11.41
C VAL A 634 -17.77 -19.82 10.72
N THR A 635 -17.49 -18.75 11.48
CA THR A 635 -16.78 -17.58 10.96
C THR A 635 -15.36 -17.54 11.51
N ALA A 636 -14.37 -17.59 10.61
CA ALA A 636 -12.97 -17.44 10.94
C ALA A 636 -12.56 -15.96 10.82
N TYR A 637 -11.96 -15.39 11.87
CA TYR A 637 -11.52 -13.99 11.91
C TYR A 637 -10.04 -13.91 11.59
N ALA A 638 -9.62 -13.30 10.48
CA ALA A 638 -8.20 -13.10 10.20
C ALA A 638 -7.74 -11.71 10.66
N ALA A 639 -6.79 -11.60 11.61
CA ALA A 639 -6.22 -10.31 11.98
C ALA A 639 -5.05 -9.89 11.04
N GLY A 640 -4.95 -8.61 10.72
CA GLY A 640 -3.89 -8.01 9.88
C GLY A 640 -4.38 -6.82 9.04
N ILE A 641 -3.47 -6.16 8.30
CA ILE A 641 -3.78 -4.98 7.43
C ILE A 641 -4.83 -5.32 6.32
N PHE A 642 -5.04 -6.61 6.06
CA PHE A 642 -6.03 -7.16 5.12
C PHE A 642 -7.13 -8.00 5.82
N SER A 643 -7.43 -7.71 7.08
CA SER A 643 -8.34 -8.49 7.94
C SER A 643 -9.70 -8.79 7.29
N ARG A 644 -10.12 -10.06 7.34
CA ARG A 644 -11.38 -10.56 6.76
C ARG A 644 -12.01 -11.63 7.64
N ASP A 645 -13.34 -11.64 7.66
CA ASP A 645 -14.17 -12.70 8.23
C ASP A 645 -14.55 -13.68 7.12
N PHE A 646 -14.20 -14.96 7.26
CA PHE A 646 -14.63 -16.01 6.33
C PHE A 646 -15.66 -16.91 6.99
N THR A 647 -16.91 -16.80 6.55
CA THR A 647 -17.98 -17.71 6.98
C THR A 647 -17.99 -18.95 6.12
N HIS A 648 -17.81 -20.11 6.76
CA HIS A 648 -17.97 -21.43 6.16
C HIS A 648 -19.36 -21.95 6.52
N HIS A 649 -20.21 -22.14 5.52
CA HIS A 649 -21.56 -22.64 5.71
C HIS A 649 -21.59 -24.17 5.68
N GLY A 650 -22.54 -24.80 6.37
CA GLY A 650 -22.82 -26.22 6.21
C GLY A 650 -23.61 -26.53 4.94
N ALA A 651 -23.98 -27.80 4.76
CA ALA A 651 -24.63 -28.32 3.55
C ALA A 651 -26.03 -27.75 3.26
N ASN A 652 -26.63 -27.04 4.22
CA ASN A 652 -27.91 -26.34 4.05
C ASN A 652 -27.76 -24.82 4.24
N PRO A 653 -27.05 -24.12 3.35
CA PRO A 653 -26.74 -22.71 3.54
C PRO A 653 -27.93 -21.80 3.21
N THR A 654 -28.08 -20.70 3.94
CA THR A 654 -28.86 -19.53 3.48
C THR A 654 -27.86 -18.44 3.08
N LEU A 655 -27.80 -18.14 1.79
CA LEU A 655 -26.85 -17.21 1.20
C LEU A 655 -27.53 -15.87 0.92
N VAL A 656 -26.93 -14.78 1.39
CA VAL A 656 -27.48 -13.43 1.23
C VAL A 656 -26.80 -12.73 0.04
N VAL A 657 -27.60 -12.26 -0.91
CA VAL A 657 -27.14 -11.44 -2.05
C VAL A 657 -27.59 -9.99 -1.88
N SER A 658 -26.77 -9.07 -2.34
CA SER A 658 -27.08 -7.63 -2.35
C SER A 658 -27.55 -7.19 -3.74
N PRO A 659 -28.31 -6.10 -3.86
CA PRO A 659 -28.65 -5.54 -5.16
C PRO A 659 -27.40 -5.03 -5.90
N ALA A 660 -27.42 -5.12 -7.22
CA ALA A 660 -26.40 -4.58 -8.11
C ALA A 660 -27.00 -3.75 -9.24
N GLN A 661 -26.15 -2.93 -9.85
CA GLN A 661 -26.46 -2.14 -11.04
C GLN A 661 -25.38 -2.38 -12.10
N ALA A 662 -25.81 -2.36 -13.37
CA ALA A 662 -24.87 -2.47 -14.48
C ALA A 662 -23.97 -1.22 -14.56
N VAL A 663 -22.67 -1.44 -14.74
CA VAL A 663 -21.69 -0.40 -15.03
C VAL A 663 -21.32 -0.49 -16.49
N THR A 664 -21.56 0.59 -17.22
CA THR A 664 -21.19 0.72 -18.63
C THR A 664 -20.12 1.78 -18.80
N GLY A 665 -19.29 1.62 -19.83
CA GLY A 665 -18.28 2.59 -20.18
C GLY A 665 -17.68 2.35 -21.55
N ARG A 666 -16.74 3.20 -21.92
CA ARG A 666 -16.04 3.17 -23.21
C ARG A 666 -14.54 3.38 -23.00
N ILE A 667 -13.74 2.57 -23.67
CA ILE A 667 -12.27 2.63 -23.61
C ILE A 667 -11.73 3.14 -24.94
N LEU A 668 -10.94 4.21 -24.87
CA LEU A 668 -10.37 4.92 -26.01
C LEU A 668 -8.84 5.00 -25.88
N ASP A 669 -8.15 5.06 -27.01
CA ASP A 669 -6.74 5.43 -27.06
C ASP A 669 -6.60 6.94 -26.78
N ALA A 670 -5.77 7.30 -25.79
CA ALA A 670 -5.63 8.69 -25.35
C ALA A 670 -5.06 9.61 -26.45
N GLN A 671 -4.25 9.08 -27.37
CA GLN A 671 -3.60 9.84 -28.45
C GLN A 671 -4.50 9.93 -29.68
N THR A 672 -5.02 8.79 -30.15
CA THR A 672 -5.80 8.74 -31.40
C THR A 672 -7.29 8.99 -31.21
N LYS A 673 -7.77 8.91 -29.97
CA LYS A 673 -9.20 8.91 -29.58
C LYS A 673 -10.02 7.80 -30.24
N GLN A 674 -9.36 6.81 -30.84
CA GLN A 674 -10.03 5.66 -31.44
C GLN A 674 -10.44 4.66 -30.35
N PRO A 675 -11.58 3.96 -30.53
CA PRO A 675 -11.98 2.92 -29.59
C PRO A 675 -11.02 1.74 -29.56
N ILE A 676 -10.78 1.18 -28.37
CA ILE A 676 -9.93 0.00 -28.24
C ILE A 676 -10.82 -1.24 -28.06
N THR A 677 -10.79 -2.13 -29.04
CA THR A 677 -11.62 -3.35 -29.11
C THR A 677 -10.94 -4.57 -28.51
N GLY A 678 -11.73 -5.47 -27.94
CA GLY A 678 -11.26 -6.76 -27.44
C GLY A 678 -10.46 -6.69 -26.15
N LEU A 679 -10.45 -5.54 -25.47
CA LEU A 679 -9.78 -5.38 -24.17
C LEU A 679 -10.60 -6.05 -23.06
N PRO A 680 -10.01 -6.95 -22.27
CA PRO A 680 -10.61 -7.46 -21.05
C PRO A 680 -10.85 -6.37 -20.01
N VAL A 681 -12.09 -6.26 -19.55
CA VAL A 681 -12.52 -5.39 -18.44
C VAL A 681 -13.11 -6.26 -17.35
N MET A 682 -12.70 -6.05 -16.10
CA MET A 682 -13.16 -6.85 -14.97
C MET A 682 -13.44 -6.02 -13.72
N LEU A 683 -14.42 -6.46 -12.93
CA LEU A 683 -14.72 -5.87 -11.61
C LEU A 683 -13.88 -6.56 -10.51
N ARG A 684 -12.77 -5.95 -10.06
CA ARG A 684 -11.84 -6.58 -9.10
C ARG A 684 -12.13 -6.32 -7.63
N ARG A 685 -12.68 -5.15 -7.30
CA ARG A 685 -12.98 -4.75 -5.92
C ARG A 685 -14.41 -4.29 -5.82
N THR A 686 -15.09 -4.69 -4.76
CA THR A 686 -16.44 -4.26 -4.40
C THR A 686 -16.45 -3.69 -2.99
N GLY A 687 -15.95 -2.46 -2.80
CA GLY A 687 -15.95 -1.78 -1.51
C GLY A 687 -14.92 -2.30 -0.49
N ARG A 688 -15.35 -2.55 0.77
CA ARG A 688 -14.49 -3.02 1.89
C ARG A 688 -14.09 -4.50 1.79
N GLU A 689 -14.74 -5.28 0.93
CA GLU A 689 -14.41 -6.69 0.72
C GLU A 689 -13.38 -6.79 -0.40
N ASN A 690 -12.14 -7.23 -0.13
CA ASN A 690 -11.13 -7.22 -1.20
C ASN A 690 -10.00 -8.28 -1.22
N TRP A 691 -9.73 -8.81 -2.43
CA TRP A 691 -8.67 -9.74 -2.92
C TRP A 691 -8.99 -11.21 -3.26
N LEU A 692 -9.81 -11.97 -2.53
CA LEU A 692 -10.10 -13.35 -2.98
C LEU A 692 -11.05 -13.40 -4.18
N ALA A 693 -11.94 -12.42 -4.37
CA ALA A 693 -12.91 -12.37 -5.48
C ALA A 693 -12.28 -12.23 -6.89
N ALA A 694 -10.95 -12.29 -7.03
CA ALA A 694 -10.27 -12.22 -8.33
C ALA A 694 -10.69 -13.32 -9.32
N ASN A 695 -11.30 -14.42 -8.85
CA ASN A 695 -11.79 -15.50 -9.72
C ASN A 695 -13.28 -15.36 -10.10
N ALA A 696 -14.10 -14.66 -9.30
CA ALA A 696 -15.52 -14.39 -9.59
C ALA A 696 -15.79 -12.95 -10.07
N ALA A 697 -14.73 -12.21 -10.39
CA ALA A 697 -14.83 -10.90 -11.01
C ALA A 697 -15.55 -11.04 -12.36
N GLU A 698 -16.75 -10.47 -12.47
CA GLU A 698 -17.42 -10.36 -13.76
C GLU A 698 -16.46 -9.75 -14.76
N ARG A 699 -16.35 -10.39 -15.92
CA ARG A 699 -15.43 -10.02 -16.99
C ARG A 699 -16.23 -9.84 -18.27
N THR A 700 -15.90 -8.79 -18.99
CA THR A 700 -16.38 -8.56 -20.35
C THR A 700 -15.22 -8.18 -21.26
N LEU A 701 -15.46 -8.18 -22.56
CA LEU A 701 -14.52 -7.66 -23.56
C LEU A 701 -15.12 -6.39 -24.15
N THR A 702 -14.28 -5.42 -24.48
CA THR A 702 -14.75 -4.24 -25.21
C THR A 702 -15.23 -4.60 -26.62
N ASP A 703 -16.36 -4.02 -27.03
CA ASP A 703 -16.92 -4.20 -28.37
C ASP A 703 -16.13 -3.44 -29.45
N SER A 704 -16.60 -3.49 -30.70
CA SER A 704 -15.99 -2.79 -31.83
C SER A 704 -15.97 -1.25 -31.68
N GLU A 705 -16.75 -0.71 -30.76
CA GLU A 705 -16.79 0.71 -30.43
C GLU A 705 -16.13 1.00 -29.07
N GLY A 706 -15.40 0.04 -28.50
CA GLY A 706 -14.67 0.16 -27.24
C GLY A 706 -15.57 0.14 -26.01
N ARG A 707 -16.86 -0.16 -26.14
CA ARG A 707 -17.81 -0.18 -25.02
C ARG A 707 -17.71 -1.47 -24.22
N PHE A 708 -17.96 -1.37 -22.93
CA PHE A 708 -18.07 -2.51 -22.02
C PHE A 708 -19.29 -2.37 -21.11
N GLU A 709 -19.79 -3.49 -20.62
CA GLU A 709 -20.88 -3.59 -19.65
C GLU A 709 -20.55 -4.67 -18.61
N LEU A 710 -20.68 -4.30 -17.33
CA LEU A 710 -20.53 -5.18 -16.17
C LEU A 710 -21.84 -5.14 -15.37
N SER A 711 -22.62 -6.21 -15.42
CA SER A 711 -24.01 -6.30 -14.97
C SER A 711 -24.20 -6.44 -13.45
N SER A 712 -23.16 -6.82 -12.70
CA SER A 712 -23.25 -7.32 -11.32
C SER A 712 -22.52 -6.46 -10.28
N ALA A 713 -22.30 -5.18 -10.56
CA ALA A 713 -21.60 -4.30 -9.63
C ALA A 713 -22.49 -3.91 -8.43
N PRO A 714 -22.10 -4.24 -7.18
CA PRO A 714 -22.89 -3.88 -5.99
C PRO A 714 -23.02 -2.37 -5.83
N LEU A 715 -24.10 -1.92 -5.20
CA LEU A 715 -24.27 -0.51 -4.83
C LEU A 715 -23.24 -0.11 -3.75
N GLY A 716 -22.61 1.05 -3.91
CA GLY A 716 -21.64 1.59 -2.96
C GLY A 716 -20.46 2.33 -3.59
N GLY A 717 -19.48 2.66 -2.74
CA GLY A 717 -18.21 3.26 -3.17
C GLY A 717 -17.04 2.30 -2.96
N GLY A 718 -15.90 2.60 -3.59
CA GLY A 718 -14.68 1.82 -3.45
C GLY A 718 -14.60 0.61 -4.38
N HIS A 719 -15.38 0.57 -5.47
CA HIS A 719 -15.23 -0.47 -6.48
C HIS A 719 -14.02 -0.17 -7.36
N MET A 720 -13.26 -1.20 -7.73
CA MET A 720 -12.16 -1.10 -8.69
C MET A 720 -12.51 -1.91 -9.92
N ILE A 721 -12.51 -1.25 -11.07
CA ILE A 721 -12.57 -1.90 -12.36
C ILE A 721 -11.16 -1.92 -12.91
N SER A 722 -10.76 -3.08 -13.43
CA SER A 722 -9.44 -3.31 -13.98
C SER A 722 -9.54 -3.66 -15.44
N ILE A 723 -8.75 -2.98 -16.24
CA ILE A 723 -8.52 -3.25 -17.65
C ILE A 723 -7.25 -4.10 -17.70
N ILE A 724 -7.39 -5.35 -18.11
CA ILE A 724 -6.24 -6.25 -18.28
C ILE A 724 -5.84 -6.20 -19.74
N ALA A 725 -4.86 -5.37 -20.05
CA ALA A 725 -4.40 -5.18 -21.42
C ALA A 725 -3.73 -6.45 -21.96
N GLY A 726 -3.09 -7.24 -21.10
CA GLY A 726 -2.37 -8.45 -21.49
C GLY A 726 -0.95 -8.17 -22.00
N PRO A 727 -0.21 -9.24 -22.37
CA PRO A 727 1.22 -9.15 -22.70
C PRO A 727 1.50 -8.56 -24.08
N ASP A 728 0.61 -8.73 -25.06
CA ASP A 728 0.82 -8.25 -26.45
C ASP A 728 0.23 -6.85 -26.69
N SER A 729 -0.56 -6.35 -25.74
CA SER A 729 -1.17 -5.03 -25.83
C SER A 729 -0.18 -3.94 -25.44
N PRO A 730 -0.14 -2.82 -26.18
CA PRO A 730 0.74 -1.70 -25.85
C PRO A 730 0.28 -0.94 -24.61
N TYR A 731 -0.88 -1.24 -24.03
CA TYR A 731 -1.39 -0.55 -22.84
C TYR A 731 -0.96 -1.26 -21.56
N PHE A 732 -0.74 -0.50 -20.49
CA PHE A 732 -0.56 -1.08 -19.16
C PHE A 732 -1.89 -1.61 -18.61
N ASP A 733 -1.83 -2.67 -17.82
CA ASP A 733 -2.96 -3.06 -16.98
C ASP A 733 -3.37 -1.86 -16.10
N THR A 734 -4.65 -1.50 -16.13
CA THR A 734 -5.12 -0.23 -15.58
C THR A 734 -6.28 -0.41 -14.62
N ASP A 735 -6.12 0.10 -13.40
CA ASP A 735 -7.15 0.04 -12.36
C ASP A 735 -7.75 1.43 -12.12
N PHE A 736 -9.08 1.55 -12.15
CA PHE A 736 -9.77 2.79 -11.82
C PHE A 736 -10.89 2.56 -10.83
N GLU A 737 -11.10 3.54 -9.96
CA GLU A 737 -12.16 3.50 -8.96
C GLU A 737 -13.46 4.00 -9.58
N PHE A 738 -14.53 3.24 -9.39
CA PHE A 738 -15.84 3.57 -9.94
C PHE A 738 -16.91 3.51 -8.83
N PRO A 739 -17.55 4.63 -8.45
CA PRO A 739 -18.64 4.61 -7.49
C PRO A 739 -19.93 4.13 -8.18
N VAL A 740 -20.61 3.15 -7.58
CA VAL A 740 -21.92 2.68 -8.06
C VAL A 740 -22.97 3.29 -7.15
N THR A 741 -23.57 4.39 -7.60
CA THR A 741 -24.68 5.05 -6.90
C THR A 741 -26.03 4.47 -7.33
N SER A 742 -27.04 4.52 -6.47
CA SER A 742 -28.43 4.10 -6.78
C SER A 742 -29.17 4.99 -7.80
N SER A 743 -28.44 5.76 -8.61
CA SER A 743 -28.99 6.63 -9.64
C SER A 743 -29.09 5.86 -10.96
N PRO A 744 -30.26 5.81 -11.61
CA PRO A 744 -30.45 5.12 -12.89
C PRO A 744 -29.74 5.78 -14.08
N GLU A 745 -29.18 6.98 -13.90
CA GLU A 745 -28.44 7.75 -14.92
C GLU A 745 -26.93 7.86 -14.56
N LEU A 746 -26.24 6.74 -14.36
CA LEU A 746 -24.78 6.78 -14.37
C LEU A 746 -24.34 6.98 -15.83
N ALA A 747 -23.80 8.16 -16.14
CA ALA A 747 -23.18 8.41 -17.45
C ALA A 747 -22.06 7.38 -17.69
N PRO A 748 -21.99 6.78 -18.90
CA PRO A 748 -20.96 5.79 -19.21
C PRO A 748 -19.57 6.39 -19.00
N ALA A 749 -18.69 5.66 -18.30
CA ALA A 749 -17.33 6.12 -18.04
C ALA A 749 -16.53 6.13 -19.35
N GLU A 750 -16.05 7.30 -19.79
CA GLU A 750 -15.04 7.37 -20.85
C GLU A 750 -13.65 7.27 -20.22
N ILE A 751 -12.91 6.22 -20.58
CA ILE A 751 -11.59 5.92 -20.05
C ILE A 751 -10.60 5.97 -21.20
N GLU A 752 -9.59 6.82 -21.05
CA GLU A 752 -8.53 6.95 -22.03
C GLU A 752 -7.27 6.22 -21.55
N LEU A 753 -6.72 5.37 -22.41
CA LEU A 753 -5.48 4.64 -22.16
C LEU A 753 -4.35 5.22 -23.00
N THR A 754 -3.26 5.57 -22.33
CA THR A 754 -2.03 6.01 -23.00
C THR A 754 -1.18 4.79 -23.34
N PRO A 755 -0.74 4.61 -24.60
CA PRO A 755 0.13 3.50 -24.97
C PRO A 755 1.50 3.62 -24.30
N ALA A 756 2.07 2.48 -23.94
CA ALA A 756 3.43 2.33 -23.43
C ALA A 756 4.44 2.34 -24.58
N VAL A 757 5.71 2.56 -24.22
CA VAL A 757 6.85 2.32 -25.10
C VAL A 757 7.38 0.91 -24.84
N TRP A 758 7.60 0.13 -25.88
CA TRP A 758 8.22 -1.18 -25.73
C TRP A 758 9.73 -1.06 -25.51
N ILE A 759 10.27 -1.75 -24.51
CA ILE A 759 11.70 -2.04 -24.42
C ILE A 759 11.89 -3.48 -24.88
N ARG A 760 12.73 -3.70 -25.89
CA ARG A 760 13.22 -5.03 -26.27
C ARG A 760 14.69 -5.18 -25.92
N GLY A 761 15.13 -6.40 -25.68
CA GLY A 761 16.55 -6.66 -25.44
C GLY A 761 16.83 -8.12 -25.18
N ARG A 762 18.09 -8.40 -24.89
CA ARG A 762 18.56 -9.72 -24.42
C ARG A 762 19.21 -9.60 -23.06
N VAL A 763 18.98 -10.62 -22.23
CA VAL A 763 19.74 -10.84 -21.01
C VAL A 763 20.85 -11.83 -21.32
N THR A 764 22.11 -11.42 -21.12
CA THR A 764 23.28 -12.27 -21.33
C THR A 764 24.21 -12.24 -20.12
N ASP A 765 25.11 -13.20 -20.01
CA ASP A 765 26.27 -13.07 -19.13
C ASP A 765 27.43 -12.31 -19.82
N GLU A 766 28.53 -12.08 -19.11
CA GLU A 766 29.73 -11.43 -19.63
C GLU A 766 30.40 -12.17 -20.80
N SER A 767 30.10 -13.46 -21.00
CA SER A 767 30.57 -14.22 -22.17
C SER A 767 29.70 -14.01 -23.42
N GLY A 768 28.56 -13.32 -23.27
CA GLY A 768 27.55 -13.16 -24.30
C GLY A 768 26.59 -14.35 -24.40
N SER A 769 26.65 -15.30 -23.45
CA SER A 769 25.73 -16.43 -23.42
C SER A 769 24.35 -15.96 -22.94
N PRO A 770 23.25 -16.41 -23.57
CA PRO A 770 21.90 -16.01 -23.16
C PRO A 770 21.56 -16.55 -21.77
N VAL A 771 20.85 -15.76 -20.97
CA VAL A 771 20.41 -16.13 -19.62
C VAL A 771 18.90 -16.03 -19.52
N VAL A 772 18.26 -17.07 -18.98
CA VAL A 772 16.82 -17.02 -18.68
C VAL A 772 16.59 -16.22 -17.41
N ALA A 773 15.92 -15.09 -17.53
CA ALA A 773 15.73 -14.13 -16.45
C ALA A 773 14.30 -13.53 -16.44
N ILE A 774 13.89 -13.06 -15.26
CA ILE A 774 12.72 -12.22 -15.05
C ILE A 774 13.17 -10.77 -15.16
N VAL A 775 12.55 -10.01 -16.05
CA VAL A 775 12.82 -8.60 -16.29
C VAL A 775 11.65 -7.76 -15.81
N ASP A 776 11.91 -6.68 -15.08
CA ASP A 776 10.92 -5.72 -14.62
C ASP A 776 11.34 -4.29 -14.99
N TYR A 777 10.39 -3.37 -15.09
CA TYR A 777 10.63 -1.95 -15.34
C TYR A 777 10.02 -1.07 -14.24
N TYR A 778 10.78 -0.08 -13.77
CA TYR A 778 10.42 0.81 -12.67
C TYR A 778 10.69 2.28 -13.04
N PRO A 779 9.66 3.10 -13.34
CA PRO A 779 9.87 4.52 -13.57
C PRO A 779 10.21 5.26 -12.27
N PHE A 780 10.99 6.35 -12.40
CA PHE A 780 11.21 7.27 -11.29
C PHE A 780 9.91 8.01 -10.93
N ARG A 781 9.73 8.33 -9.65
CA ARG A 781 8.58 9.13 -9.18
C ARG A 781 8.60 10.55 -9.73
N GLU A 782 9.79 11.06 -10.05
CA GLU A 782 10.00 12.35 -10.68
C GLU A 782 9.86 12.30 -12.22
N ASN A 783 9.52 11.15 -12.81
CA ASN A 783 9.32 11.04 -14.25
C ASN A 783 8.10 11.88 -14.68
N LYS A 784 8.36 12.96 -15.44
CA LYS A 784 7.35 13.93 -15.89
C LYS A 784 6.23 13.34 -16.76
N TYR A 785 6.46 12.17 -17.36
CA TYR A 785 5.47 11.49 -18.21
C TYR A 785 4.52 10.58 -17.42
N ALA A 786 4.82 10.29 -16.15
CA ALA A 786 4.03 9.39 -15.31
C ALA A 786 2.57 9.84 -15.16
N GLU A 787 2.30 11.14 -15.11
CA GLU A 787 0.94 11.70 -14.96
C GLU A 787 0.00 11.35 -16.12
N ALA A 788 0.53 11.05 -17.32
CA ALA A 788 -0.26 10.63 -18.48
C ALA A 788 -0.77 9.18 -18.36
N TYR A 789 -0.32 8.44 -17.34
CA TYR A 789 -0.67 7.06 -17.11
C TYR A 789 -1.35 6.93 -15.74
N SER A 790 -2.62 6.55 -15.73
CA SER A 790 -3.48 6.43 -14.53
C SER A 790 -2.89 5.59 -13.39
N ASN A 791 -2.03 4.63 -13.71
CA ASN A 791 -1.41 3.73 -12.73
C ASN A 791 -0.22 4.35 -11.99
N PHE A 792 0.36 5.43 -12.51
CA PHE A 792 1.56 6.06 -11.95
C PHE A 792 1.21 7.39 -11.24
N ASP A 793 0.36 7.34 -10.22
CA ASP A 793 0.07 8.51 -9.35
C ASP A 793 1.16 8.66 -8.27
N PRO A 794 1.99 9.72 -8.31
CA PRO A 794 3.09 9.91 -7.36
C PRO A 794 2.65 10.07 -5.91
N ARG A 795 1.35 10.33 -5.66
CA ARG A 795 0.76 10.48 -4.32
C ARG A 795 0.31 9.15 -3.72
N ILE A 796 0.18 8.09 -4.53
CA ILE A 796 -0.36 6.79 -4.12
C ILE A 796 0.73 5.71 -4.31
N ALA A 797 1.44 5.38 -3.23
CA ALA A 797 2.43 4.30 -3.27
C ALA A 797 1.73 2.94 -3.49
N GLY A 798 2.26 2.12 -4.42
CA GLY A 798 1.77 0.75 -4.65
C GLY A 798 0.76 0.57 -5.79
N ARG A 799 0.37 1.65 -6.50
CA ARG A 799 -0.64 1.60 -7.58
C ARG A 799 -0.10 1.35 -8.99
N ALA A 800 1.24 1.32 -9.15
CA ALA A 800 1.84 1.13 -10.46
C ALA A 800 1.67 -0.33 -10.96
N PRO A 801 1.65 -0.56 -12.28
CA PRO A 801 1.57 -1.90 -12.84
C PRO A 801 2.83 -2.67 -12.47
N ASN A 802 2.68 -3.94 -12.07
CA ASN A 802 3.81 -4.85 -11.87
C ASN A 802 3.80 -5.86 -13.01
N GLU A 803 4.40 -5.48 -14.13
CA GLU A 803 4.52 -6.33 -15.31
C GLU A 803 5.90 -6.97 -15.34
N LYS A 804 5.96 -8.24 -14.97
CA LYS A 804 7.19 -9.04 -15.03
C LYS A 804 7.22 -9.80 -16.32
N GLN A 805 8.34 -9.74 -17.04
CA GLN A 805 8.52 -10.50 -18.27
C GLN A 805 9.58 -11.59 -18.05
N LEU A 806 9.20 -12.85 -18.28
CA LEU A 806 10.18 -13.93 -18.38
C LEU A 806 10.82 -13.91 -19.77
N THR A 807 12.15 -13.94 -19.83
CA THR A 807 12.87 -14.06 -21.10
C THR A 807 12.67 -15.45 -21.70
N ASN A 808 12.78 -15.57 -23.02
CA ASN A 808 12.88 -16.88 -23.66
C ASN A 808 14.26 -17.53 -23.42
N ARG A 809 14.49 -18.72 -24.00
CA ARG A 809 15.76 -19.45 -23.88
C ARG A 809 16.96 -18.75 -24.52
N ASP A 810 16.71 -17.83 -25.45
CA ASP A 810 17.74 -16.99 -26.08
C ASP A 810 17.99 -15.69 -25.30
N GLY A 811 17.45 -15.59 -24.08
CA GLY A 811 17.55 -14.42 -23.22
C GLY A 811 16.73 -13.21 -23.69
N PHE A 812 15.94 -13.34 -24.75
CA PHE A 812 15.15 -12.24 -25.29
C PHE A 812 13.97 -11.88 -24.40
N PHE A 813 13.74 -10.58 -24.20
CA PHE A 813 12.56 -10.03 -23.55
C PHE A 813 11.98 -8.84 -24.33
N ARG A 814 10.70 -8.58 -24.07
CA ARG A 814 9.99 -7.37 -24.48
C ARG A 814 9.07 -6.93 -23.35
N ILE A 815 9.23 -5.72 -22.84
CA ILE A 815 8.51 -5.20 -21.66
C ILE A 815 8.02 -3.78 -21.89
N LYS A 816 6.88 -3.42 -21.30
CA LYS A 816 6.29 -2.07 -21.39
C LYS A 816 7.00 -1.09 -20.46
N ALA A 817 7.20 0.13 -20.94
CA ALA A 817 7.80 1.24 -20.21
C ALA A 817 7.11 2.57 -20.55
N ILE A 818 7.43 3.62 -19.80
CA ILE A 818 6.98 4.99 -20.10
C ILE A 818 8.17 5.83 -20.58
N PRO A 819 7.94 6.90 -21.38
CA PRO A 819 9.00 7.82 -21.76
C PRO A 819 9.68 8.45 -20.53
N GLY A 820 10.91 8.94 -20.69
CA GLY A 820 11.72 9.54 -19.64
C GLY A 820 12.53 8.52 -18.83
N ARG A 821 12.95 8.94 -17.63
CA ARG A 821 13.85 8.17 -16.76
C ARG A 821 13.11 7.01 -16.07
N GLY A 822 13.73 5.84 -16.11
CA GLY A 822 13.32 4.64 -15.38
C GLY A 822 14.50 3.72 -15.11
N VAL A 823 14.21 2.59 -14.49
CA VAL A 823 15.17 1.55 -14.17
C VAL A 823 14.64 0.23 -14.71
N LEU A 824 15.45 -0.43 -15.53
CA LEU A 824 15.23 -1.81 -15.94
C LEU A 824 15.96 -2.73 -14.96
N SER A 825 15.27 -3.70 -14.40
CA SER A 825 15.87 -4.72 -13.55
C SER A 825 15.78 -6.09 -14.19
N ALA A 826 16.74 -6.96 -13.89
CA ALA A 826 16.69 -8.35 -14.28
C ALA A 826 17.18 -9.27 -13.16
N LEU A 827 16.60 -10.46 -13.14
CA LEU A 827 16.84 -11.49 -12.13
C LEU A 827 16.90 -12.86 -12.80
N ALA A 828 18.00 -13.59 -12.67
CA ALA A 828 18.13 -14.94 -13.20
C ALA A 828 17.02 -15.85 -12.64
N GLN A 829 16.44 -16.72 -13.48
CA GLN A 829 15.34 -17.58 -13.06
C GLN A 829 15.84 -18.82 -12.30
N ASP A 830 16.89 -19.48 -12.80
CA ASP A 830 17.41 -20.71 -12.19
C ASP A 830 18.08 -20.38 -10.85
N GLN A 831 17.74 -21.14 -9.80
CA GLN A 831 18.37 -20.99 -8.51
C GLN A 831 19.87 -21.22 -8.55
N GLN A 832 20.43 -22.04 -9.45
CA GLN A 832 21.88 -22.21 -9.58
C GLN A 832 22.54 -20.99 -10.27
N ASP A 833 21.91 -20.47 -11.33
CA ASP A 833 22.40 -19.29 -12.05
C ASP A 833 22.30 -18.01 -11.21
N ARG A 834 21.27 -17.87 -10.37
CA ARG A 834 21.15 -16.76 -9.41
C ARG A 834 22.31 -16.65 -8.45
N LEU A 835 22.98 -17.76 -8.13
CA LEU A 835 24.11 -17.75 -7.22
C LEU A 835 25.39 -17.29 -7.91
N LYS A 836 25.45 -17.43 -9.25
CA LYS A 836 26.63 -17.14 -10.06
C LYS A 836 26.83 -15.65 -10.26
N TYR A 837 25.77 -14.87 -10.35
CA TYR A 837 25.85 -13.45 -10.70
C TYR A 837 25.93 -12.55 -9.46
N MET A 838 26.72 -11.49 -9.57
CA MET A 838 26.71 -10.40 -8.60
C MET A 838 25.69 -9.33 -9.04
N PRO A 839 25.08 -8.57 -8.11
CA PRO A 839 24.26 -7.43 -8.47
C PRO A 839 25.03 -6.42 -9.32
N ASN A 840 24.77 -6.37 -10.63
CA ASN A 840 25.34 -5.40 -11.54
C ASN A 840 24.55 -4.09 -11.43
N ARG A 841 24.98 -3.23 -10.50
CA ARG A 841 24.37 -1.94 -10.21
C ARG A 841 25.44 -0.87 -10.09
N GLU A 842 25.23 0.28 -10.73
CA GLU A 842 26.13 1.42 -10.52
C GLU A 842 25.95 1.96 -9.10
N PRO A 843 27.02 2.17 -8.31
CA PRO A 843 26.90 2.69 -6.94
C PRO A 843 26.13 4.02 -6.88
N ARG A 844 26.32 4.88 -7.87
CA ARG A 844 25.60 6.14 -8.01
C ARG A 844 24.09 5.93 -8.19
N LEU A 845 23.70 4.92 -8.96
CA LEU A 845 22.29 4.60 -9.22
C LEU A 845 21.59 4.20 -7.92
N LEU A 846 22.23 3.43 -7.04
CA LEU A 846 21.67 3.06 -5.74
C LEU A 846 21.32 4.28 -4.87
N ASP A 847 22.18 5.29 -4.82
CA ASP A 847 21.89 6.54 -4.11
C ASP A 847 20.75 7.32 -4.79
N GLU A 848 20.76 7.34 -6.13
CA GLU A 848 19.77 8.06 -6.92
C GLU A 848 18.37 7.46 -6.83
N ILE A 849 18.22 6.13 -6.74
CA ILE A 849 16.92 5.43 -6.58
C ILE A 849 16.41 5.44 -5.14
N GLY A 850 17.18 5.98 -4.18
CA GLY A 850 16.75 6.12 -2.78
C GLY A 850 17.23 5.00 -1.86
N GLY A 851 18.41 4.44 -2.15
CA GLY A 851 19.08 3.39 -1.39
C GLY A 851 18.58 1.98 -1.76
N GLU A 852 18.96 1.00 -0.94
CA GLU A 852 18.60 -0.41 -1.12
C GLU A 852 17.09 -0.66 -1.21
N GLN A 853 16.23 0.24 -0.73
CA GLN A 853 14.77 0.11 -0.79
C GLN A 853 14.13 0.77 -2.02
N MET A 854 14.94 1.31 -2.94
CA MET A 854 14.48 1.94 -4.19
C MET A 854 13.32 2.95 -3.99
N ARG A 855 13.38 3.73 -2.91
CA ARG A 855 12.25 4.56 -2.40
C ARG A 855 11.78 5.65 -3.36
N LYS A 856 12.62 6.05 -4.33
CA LYS A 856 12.29 7.06 -5.35
C LYS A 856 11.69 6.47 -6.63
N LEU A 857 11.59 5.14 -6.74
CA LEU A 857 10.90 4.49 -7.85
C LEU A 857 9.42 4.23 -7.49
N PHE A 858 8.58 4.10 -8.52
CA PHE A 858 7.25 3.51 -8.35
C PHE A 858 7.39 2.01 -8.09
N ASN A 859 6.71 1.48 -7.07
CA ASN A 859 6.78 0.06 -6.69
C ASN A 859 8.19 -0.50 -6.45
N GLY A 860 9.14 0.33 -5.98
CA GLY A 860 10.50 -0.11 -5.69
C GLY A 860 10.56 -1.29 -4.72
N TRP A 861 11.22 -2.36 -5.14
CA TRP A 861 11.61 -3.49 -4.28
C TRP A 861 12.98 -3.21 -3.64
N SER A 862 13.49 -4.16 -2.86
CA SER A 862 14.90 -4.06 -2.48
C SER A 862 15.79 -4.26 -3.70
N ALA A 863 16.73 -3.34 -3.93
CA ALA A 863 17.75 -3.42 -4.98
C ALA A 863 18.62 -4.68 -4.87
N ASP A 864 18.69 -5.28 -3.67
CA ASP A 864 19.38 -6.55 -3.40
C ASP A 864 18.65 -7.77 -3.98
N TYR A 865 17.44 -7.60 -4.49
CA TYR A 865 16.67 -8.69 -5.07
C TYR A 865 17.06 -9.01 -6.52
N PHE A 866 17.78 -8.11 -7.20
CA PHE A 866 18.04 -8.19 -8.64
C PHE A 866 19.52 -8.40 -8.94
N ASP A 867 19.80 -9.16 -10.00
CA ASP A 867 21.16 -9.45 -10.48
C ASP A 867 21.67 -8.33 -11.40
N ALA A 868 20.79 -7.49 -11.94
CA ALA A 868 21.16 -6.25 -12.62
C ALA A 868 20.11 -5.14 -12.43
N LEU A 869 20.60 -3.90 -12.34
CA LEU A 869 19.82 -2.67 -12.36
C LEU A 869 20.46 -1.68 -13.33
N ILE A 870 19.72 -1.30 -14.37
CA ILE A 870 20.18 -0.40 -15.43
C ILE A 870 19.28 0.82 -15.48
N GLU A 871 19.85 2.01 -15.33
CA GLU A 871 19.11 3.24 -15.62
C GLU A 871 18.88 3.35 -17.13
N ILE A 872 17.64 3.62 -17.51
CA ILE A 872 17.25 3.89 -18.89
C ILE A 872 16.55 5.24 -18.95
N ASN A 873 16.81 5.98 -20.03
CA ASN A 873 16.08 7.20 -20.35
C ASN A 873 15.50 7.06 -21.75
N ILE A 874 14.18 7.00 -21.85
CA ILE A 874 13.45 6.71 -23.09
C ILE A 874 13.00 8.02 -23.73
N ASP A 875 13.32 8.24 -25.00
CA ASP A 875 12.87 9.42 -25.72
C ASP A 875 11.35 9.42 -25.95
N GLU A 876 10.77 10.61 -25.98
CA GLU A 876 9.33 10.81 -26.23
C GLU A 876 8.96 10.47 -27.68
N GLY A 877 7.77 9.88 -27.88
CA GLY A 877 7.23 9.56 -29.20
C GLY A 877 7.76 8.26 -29.81
N LEU A 878 8.67 7.54 -29.14
CA LEU A 878 9.08 6.20 -29.56
C LEU A 878 7.96 5.19 -29.27
N ALA A 879 7.68 4.32 -30.25
CA ALA A 879 6.84 3.14 -30.02
C ALA A 879 7.64 1.98 -29.39
N GLU A 880 8.94 1.90 -29.68
CA GLU A 880 9.83 0.85 -29.20
C GLU A 880 11.27 1.37 -29.09
N THR A 881 12.02 0.85 -28.13
CA THR A 881 13.45 1.07 -27.90
C THR A 881 14.16 -0.24 -27.55
N SER A 882 15.49 -0.26 -27.63
CA SER A 882 16.31 -1.46 -27.37
C SER A 882 17.25 -1.23 -26.21
N GLN A 883 17.28 -2.14 -25.25
CA GLN A 883 18.21 -2.13 -24.13
C GLN A 883 18.56 -3.56 -23.72
N ASP A 884 19.82 -3.95 -23.89
CA ASP A 884 20.31 -5.24 -23.41
C ASP A 884 20.72 -5.17 -21.93
N VAL A 885 20.70 -6.31 -21.26
CA VAL A 885 21.08 -6.46 -19.85
C VAL A 885 22.20 -7.48 -19.75
N VAL A 886 23.31 -7.10 -19.14
CA VAL A 886 24.46 -8.00 -18.94
C VAL A 886 24.59 -8.32 -17.45
N PHE A 887 24.55 -9.60 -17.12
CA PHE A 887 24.88 -10.10 -15.78
C PHE A 887 26.37 -10.26 -15.60
N LYS A 888 26.87 -9.78 -14.46
CA LYS A 888 28.28 -9.90 -14.08
C LYS A 888 28.48 -11.12 -13.20
N SER A 889 29.50 -11.91 -13.49
CA SER A 889 29.82 -13.10 -12.70
C SER A 889 30.47 -12.69 -11.39
N GLY A 890 29.91 -13.12 -10.26
CA GLY A 890 30.51 -12.90 -8.96
C GLY A 890 31.63 -13.88 -8.66
N GLY A 891 32.53 -13.47 -7.76
CA GLY A 891 33.59 -14.33 -7.27
C GLY A 891 33.07 -15.50 -6.45
N THR A 892 33.80 -16.63 -6.48
CA THR A 892 33.48 -17.82 -5.68
C THR A 892 34.66 -18.15 -4.76
N LYS A 893 34.37 -18.36 -3.47
CA LYS A 893 35.35 -18.81 -2.47
C LYS A 893 34.95 -20.15 -1.87
N LYS A 894 35.90 -21.08 -1.84
CA LYS A 894 35.69 -22.40 -1.25
C LYS A 894 36.22 -22.41 0.18
N LEU A 895 35.35 -22.69 1.14
CA LEU A 895 35.67 -22.83 2.56
C LEU A 895 35.69 -24.32 2.93
N THR A 896 36.79 -24.80 3.49
CA THR A 896 36.92 -26.18 4.01
C THR A 896 36.74 -26.15 5.53
N LEU A 897 35.79 -26.91 6.04
CA LEU A 897 35.33 -26.83 7.42
C LEU A 897 35.83 -28.02 8.25
N TRP A 898 36.32 -27.72 9.44
CA TRP A 898 36.75 -28.71 10.44
C TRP A 898 36.06 -28.43 11.76
N GLY A 899 35.49 -29.47 12.38
CA GLY A 899 34.97 -29.41 13.75
C GLY A 899 36.10 -29.22 14.77
N GLU A 900 35.74 -28.91 16.00
CA GLU A 900 36.70 -28.60 17.06
C GLU A 900 37.66 -29.77 17.36
N SER A 901 37.17 -31.02 17.29
CA SER A 901 37.95 -32.25 17.48
C SER A 901 38.68 -32.73 16.21
N GLY A 902 38.66 -31.94 15.12
CA GLY A 902 39.22 -32.32 13.83
C GLY A 902 38.33 -33.25 13.00
N THR A 903 37.14 -33.58 13.49
CA THR A 903 36.12 -34.31 12.72
C THR A 903 35.45 -33.39 11.71
N ARG A 904 35.02 -33.97 10.60
CA ARG A 904 34.38 -33.26 9.50
C ARG A 904 32.88 -33.13 9.78
N PRO A 905 32.31 -31.90 9.79
CA PRO A 905 30.87 -31.72 10.00
C PRO A 905 30.09 -32.32 8.82
N THR A 906 28.98 -33.01 9.13
CA THR A 906 28.12 -33.70 8.15
C THR A 906 26.85 -32.93 7.80
N LYS A 907 26.38 -32.04 8.69
CA LYS A 907 25.23 -31.15 8.45
C LYS A 907 25.53 -29.77 9.00
N ILE A 908 25.31 -28.75 8.17
CA ILE A 908 25.67 -27.37 8.51
C ILE A 908 24.50 -26.45 8.17
N GLN A 909 24.09 -25.64 9.14
CA GLN A 909 23.24 -24.49 8.89
C GLN A 909 24.10 -23.32 8.42
N GLN A 910 23.67 -22.64 7.37
CA GLN A 910 24.46 -21.59 6.74
C GLN A 910 23.63 -20.32 6.48
N LEU A 911 24.29 -19.16 6.63
CA LEU A 911 23.87 -17.85 6.12
C LEU A 911 24.95 -17.31 5.20
N GLY A 912 24.54 -16.68 4.11
CA GLY A 912 25.42 -15.78 3.35
C GLY A 912 26.38 -16.49 2.40
N LEU A 913 26.25 -17.81 2.18
CA LEU A 913 26.95 -18.47 1.08
C LEU A 913 26.50 -17.95 -0.29
N THR A 914 25.30 -17.37 -0.37
CA THR A 914 24.68 -16.87 -1.61
C THR A 914 24.04 -15.50 -1.40
N PHE A 915 23.69 -14.83 -2.49
CA PHE A 915 22.96 -13.56 -2.46
C PHE A 915 21.59 -13.69 -3.17
N PRO A 916 20.50 -13.10 -2.65
CA PRO A 916 20.39 -12.53 -1.30
C PRO A 916 20.64 -13.62 -0.23
N PRO A 917 21.18 -13.25 0.95
CA PRO A 917 21.54 -14.23 1.96
C PRO A 917 20.31 -14.98 2.46
N LYS A 918 20.29 -16.29 2.23
CA LYS A 918 19.25 -17.19 2.69
C LYS A 918 19.79 -18.12 3.77
N PHE A 919 18.98 -18.37 4.79
CA PHE A 919 19.23 -19.43 5.75
C PHE A 919 18.80 -20.78 5.16
N THR A 920 19.72 -21.71 5.04
CA THR A 920 19.42 -23.09 4.61
C THR A 920 20.24 -24.08 5.41
N THR A 921 19.72 -25.28 5.64
CA THR A 921 20.52 -26.42 6.12
C THR A 921 21.02 -27.20 4.91
N ILE A 922 22.31 -27.44 4.83
CA ILE A 922 22.92 -28.27 3.78
C ILE A 922 23.45 -29.57 4.41
N GLU A 923 23.19 -30.69 3.73
CA GLU A 923 23.90 -31.94 4.01
C GLU A 923 25.28 -31.82 3.39
N ALA A 924 26.29 -31.62 4.23
CA ALA A 924 27.65 -31.40 3.79
C ALA A 924 28.29 -32.77 3.51
N ASN A 925 28.07 -33.30 2.31
CA ASN A 925 28.70 -34.56 1.91
C ASN A 925 30.24 -34.45 1.78
N GLU A 926 30.83 -33.24 1.84
CA GLU A 926 32.27 -33.04 1.59
C GLU A 926 33.00 -32.13 2.59
N SER A 927 32.33 -31.57 3.60
CA SER A 927 32.91 -30.58 4.54
C SER A 927 33.54 -29.37 3.85
N THR A 928 33.09 -29.07 2.64
CA THR A 928 33.42 -27.84 1.92
C THR A 928 32.15 -27.10 1.55
N VAL A 929 32.15 -25.79 1.70
CA VAL A 929 31.06 -24.90 1.30
C VAL A 929 31.59 -23.82 0.37
N GLU A 930 30.78 -23.35 -0.56
CA GLU A 930 31.17 -22.32 -1.53
C GLU A 930 30.36 -21.05 -1.27
N VAL A 931 31.07 -19.94 -1.10
CA VAL A 931 30.51 -18.59 -1.06
C VAL A 931 30.53 -18.07 -2.49
N ILE A 932 29.37 -17.97 -3.12
CA ILE A 932 29.20 -17.70 -4.55
C ILE A 932 28.63 -16.30 -4.75
N GLY A 933 28.98 -15.64 -5.84
CA GLY A 933 28.39 -14.35 -6.21
C GLY A 933 28.99 -13.17 -5.42
N LEU A 934 30.25 -13.26 -4.98
CA LEU A 934 30.92 -12.19 -4.22
C LEU A 934 31.19 -10.97 -5.11
N GLN A 935 30.94 -9.78 -4.59
CA GLN A 935 31.27 -8.51 -5.25
C GLN A 935 32.72 -8.10 -4.95
N PRO A 936 33.41 -7.45 -5.90
CA PRO A 936 34.71 -6.83 -5.65
C PRO A 936 34.57 -5.80 -4.52
N ASP A 937 35.41 -5.92 -3.49
CA ASP A 937 35.50 -5.02 -2.35
C ASP A 937 34.31 -4.97 -1.36
N GLU A 938 33.24 -5.75 -1.56
CA GLU A 938 32.13 -5.83 -0.58
C GLU A 938 32.31 -7.02 0.39
N PRO A 939 32.48 -6.77 1.70
CA PRO A 939 32.51 -7.83 2.71
C PRO A 939 31.14 -8.49 2.89
N ARG A 940 31.07 -9.83 2.75
CA ARG A 940 29.85 -10.60 3.04
C ARG A 940 29.97 -11.34 4.36
N LEU A 941 29.02 -11.14 5.28
CA LEU A 941 28.92 -11.96 6.48
C LEU A 941 28.43 -13.37 6.11
N VAL A 942 29.22 -14.37 6.48
CA VAL A 942 28.90 -15.79 6.38
C VAL A 942 28.80 -16.36 7.80
N VAL A 943 27.71 -17.05 8.09
CA VAL A 943 27.49 -17.72 9.39
C VAL A 943 27.33 -19.21 9.14
N LEU A 944 28.12 -20.05 9.82
CA LEU A 944 28.13 -21.50 9.66
C LEU A 944 27.98 -22.15 11.04
N ILE A 945 27.03 -23.07 11.19
CA ILE A 945 26.74 -23.76 12.46
C ILE A 945 26.58 -25.27 12.21
N ASP A 946 27.36 -26.08 12.92
CA ASP A 946 27.13 -27.51 13.10
C ASP A 946 26.28 -27.72 14.35
N GLU A 947 24.98 -27.94 14.15
CA GLU A 947 24.03 -28.11 15.25
C GLU A 947 24.32 -29.33 16.11
N LYS A 948 24.79 -30.42 15.50
CA LYS A 948 25.00 -31.69 16.20
C LYS A 948 26.10 -31.56 17.25
N ASN A 949 27.14 -30.80 16.91
CA ASN A 949 28.30 -30.61 17.75
C ASN A 949 28.30 -29.26 18.49
N GLU A 950 27.21 -28.48 18.40
CA GLU A 950 27.08 -27.13 18.97
C GLU A 950 28.27 -26.20 18.65
N CYS A 951 28.89 -26.35 17.48
CA CYS A 951 30.03 -25.56 17.04
C CYS A 951 29.66 -24.68 15.85
N GLY A 952 30.26 -23.50 15.72
CA GLY A 952 30.01 -22.60 14.60
C GLY A 952 31.02 -21.48 14.49
N ILE A 953 30.86 -20.67 13.44
CA ILE A 953 31.66 -19.46 13.20
C ILE A 953 30.85 -18.47 12.38
N ALA A 954 30.95 -17.19 12.73
CA ALA A 954 30.56 -16.08 11.88
C ALA A 954 31.83 -15.37 11.40
N LEU A 955 31.95 -15.15 10.09
CA LEU A 955 33.11 -14.49 9.49
C LEU A 955 32.70 -13.62 8.33
N THR A 956 33.56 -12.65 8.00
CA THR A 956 33.41 -11.85 6.79
C THR A 956 34.26 -12.46 5.68
N VAL A 957 33.67 -12.66 4.50
CA VAL A 957 34.34 -13.18 3.30
C VAL A 957 34.32 -12.11 2.21
N LYS A 958 35.45 -11.90 1.56
CA LYS A 958 35.64 -10.97 0.43
C LYS A 958 36.10 -11.71 -0.81
N ASP A 959 35.84 -11.13 -1.98
CA ASP A 959 36.37 -11.69 -3.23
C ASP A 959 37.90 -11.60 -3.33
N SER A 960 38.55 -10.68 -2.60
CA SER A 960 40.01 -10.60 -2.51
C SER A 960 40.64 -11.74 -1.69
N ASP A 961 39.85 -12.53 -0.96
CA ASP A 961 40.39 -13.56 -0.05
C ASP A 961 40.97 -14.75 -0.83
N PRO A 962 41.90 -15.53 -0.24
CA PRO A 962 42.45 -16.72 -0.87
C PRO A 962 41.34 -17.70 -1.31
N GLY A 963 41.45 -18.26 -2.51
CA GLY A 963 40.38 -19.08 -3.11
C GLY A 963 40.00 -20.35 -2.33
N LYS A 964 40.88 -20.83 -1.43
CA LYS A 964 40.60 -21.91 -0.48
C LYS A 964 41.00 -21.48 0.92
N GLN A 965 40.06 -21.52 1.86
CA GLN A 965 40.32 -21.21 3.27
C GLN A 965 39.89 -22.39 4.16
N ALA A 966 40.79 -22.88 5.01
CA ALA A 966 40.45 -23.86 6.02
C ALA A 966 39.95 -23.13 7.28
N LEU A 967 38.72 -23.44 7.71
CA LEU A 967 38.10 -22.86 8.89
C LEU A 967 37.86 -23.94 9.94
N ARG A 968 38.26 -23.64 11.18
CA ARG A 968 37.96 -24.46 12.34
C ARG A 968 36.75 -23.87 13.07
N LEU A 969 35.67 -24.63 13.15
CA LEU A 969 34.48 -24.25 13.92
C LEU A 969 34.84 -24.22 15.41
N GLN A 970 34.28 -23.26 16.14
CA GLN A 970 34.50 -23.07 17.56
C GLN A 970 33.23 -23.42 18.34
N GLU A 971 33.34 -23.79 19.61
CA GLU A 971 32.18 -23.99 20.48
C GLU A 971 31.29 -22.73 20.51
N CYS A 972 29.99 -22.91 20.26
CA CYS A 972 29.03 -21.81 20.30
C CYS A 972 28.83 -21.30 21.74
N ALA A 973 28.57 -20.00 21.89
CA ALA A 973 28.13 -19.46 23.16
C ALA A 973 26.68 -19.88 23.44
N LYS A 974 26.35 -20.13 24.71
CA LYS A 974 24.99 -20.41 25.17
C LYS A 974 24.36 -19.16 25.74
N VAL A 975 23.16 -18.83 25.30
CA VAL A 975 22.37 -17.73 25.85
C VAL A 975 21.11 -18.29 26.46
N ASN A 976 20.93 -18.01 27.74
CA ASN A 976 19.82 -18.49 28.54
C ASN A 976 19.00 -17.29 29.02
N GLY A 977 17.67 -17.42 29.03
CA GLY A 977 16.78 -16.42 29.59
C GLY A 977 15.46 -17.01 30.02
N ARG A 978 14.66 -16.21 30.73
CA ARG A 978 13.28 -16.55 31.09
C ARG A 978 12.38 -15.39 30.70
N VAL A 979 11.35 -15.64 29.90
CA VAL A 979 10.35 -14.64 29.55
C VAL A 979 9.22 -14.66 30.57
N VAL A 980 8.88 -13.47 31.07
CA VAL A 980 7.82 -13.29 32.06
C VAL A 980 6.87 -12.16 31.66
N ASP A 981 5.64 -12.21 32.16
CA ASP A 981 4.64 -11.17 31.95
C ASP A 981 4.88 -9.94 32.87
N SER A 982 3.97 -8.97 32.83
CA SER A 982 4.03 -7.78 33.68
C SER A 982 3.98 -8.08 35.18
N ASN A 983 3.42 -9.22 35.57
CA ASN A 983 3.32 -9.68 36.96
C ASN A 983 4.51 -10.55 37.39
N GLY A 984 5.41 -10.90 36.46
CA GLY A 984 6.56 -11.76 36.70
C GLY A 984 6.29 -13.26 36.54
N GLU A 985 5.09 -13.62 36.06
CA GLU A 985 4.71 -15.00 35.79
C GLU A 985 5.32 -15.49 34.47
N PRO A 986 5.77 -16.74 34.37
CA PRO A 986 6.40 -17.28 33.17
C PRO A 986 5.43 -17.36 31.99
N VAL A 987 5.91 -16.99 30.79
CA VAL A 987 5.12 -17.05 29.55
C VAL A 987 5.59 -18.23 28.68
N ASP A 988 4.72 -19.20 28.46
CA ASP A 988 4.97 -20.37 27.62
C ASP A 988 4.84 -20.04 26.12
N LYS A 989 5.57 -20.79 25.27
CA LYS A 989 5.51 -20.73 23.80
C LYS A 989 5.84 -19.38 23.15
N VAL A 990 6.56 -18.50 23.84
CA VAL A 990 7.08 -17.25 23.24
C VAL A 990 8.20 -17.62 22.26
N ASN A 991 8.06 -17.20 21.01
CA ASN A 991 9.04 -17.48 19.96
C ASN A 991 10.21 -16.49 20.04
N ILE A 992 11.35 -16.94 20.55
CA ILE A 992 12.57 -16.16 20.70
C ILE A 992 13.39 -16.28 19.43
N ARG A 993 13.63 -15.17 18.76
CA ARG A 993 14.32 -15.08 17.46
C ARG A 993 15.72 -14.52 17.64
N VAL A 994 16.64 -14.96 16.79
CA VAL A 994 18.04 -14.49 16.79
C VAL A 994 18.41 -14.01 15.40
N SER A 995 19.07 -12.85 15.28
CA SER A 995 19.61 -12.35 14.01
C SER A 995 21.00 -11.73 14.18
N PRO A 996 21.92 -11.88 13.22
CA PRO A 996 23.20 -11.18 13.28
C PRO A 996 23.01 -9.67 13.12
N VAL A 997 23.75 -8.88 13.91
CA VAL A 997 23.79 -7.42 13.78
C VAL A 997 24.83 -7.07 12.73
N LEU A 998 24.36 -6.55 11.60
CA LEU A 998 25.22 -6.07 10.52
C LEU A 998 25.49 -4.58 10.73
N GLU A 999 26.71 -4.22 11.12
CA GLU A 999 27.11 -2.81 11.32
C GLU A 999 27.03 -1.98 10.00
N MET A 1000 26.89 -2.62 8.84
CA MET A 1000 26.94 -1.97 7.51
C MET A 1000 25.64 -2.01 6.67
N GLN A 1001 24.57 -2.73 7.05
CA GLN A 1001 23.33 -2.81 6.25
C GLN A 1001 22.11 -2.27 7.02
N ARG A 1002 21.44 -1.26 6.46
CA ARG A 1002 20.43 -0.43 7.15
C ARG A 1002 19.02 -1.04 7.23
N ASP A 1003 18.74 -2.17 6.57
CA ASP A 1003 17.44 -2.85 6.66
C ASP A 1003 17.59 -4.39 6.71
N SER A 1004 17.46 -4.98 7.90
CA SER A 1004 17.68 -6.41 8.15
C SER A 1004 16.41 -7.19 8.50
N TRP A 1005 15.28 -6.86 7.87
CA TRP A 1005 13.95 -7.36 8.26
C TRP A 1005 13.66 -8.84 7.95
N ASN A 1006 14.63 -9.66 7.52
CA ASN A 1006 14.40 -11.07 7.13
C ASN A 1006 15.58 -12.03 7.34
N ARG A 1007 16.46 -11.80 8.32
CA ARG A 1007 17.68 -12.64 8.52
C ARG A 1007 17.71 -13.29 9.90
N GLU A 1008 16.68 -14.09 10.19
CA GLU A 1008 16.57 -14.88 11.41
C GLU A 1008 17.45 -16.13 11.32
N LEU A 1009 18.47 -16.21 12.18
CA LEU A 1009 19.38 -17.35 12.33
C LEU A 1009 18.64 -18.59 12.82
N ARG A 1010 17.86 -18.41 13.88
CA ARG A 1010 17.16 -19.47 14.58
C ARG A 1010 16.07 -18.87 15.45
N SER A 1011 15.04 -19.67 15.72
CA SER A 1011 14.21 -19.45 16.89
C SER A 1011 14.12 -20.64 17.83
N VAL A 1012 13.78 -20.34 19.06
CA VAL A 1012 13.41 -21.30 20.10
C VAL A 1012 12.16 -20.81 20.80
N SER A 1013 11.26 -21.72 21.12
CA SER A 1013 10.10 -21.39 21.95
C SER A 1013 10.46 -21.53 23.43
N THR A 1014 9.92 -20.64 24.26
CA THR A 1014 9.97 -20.84 25.72
C THR A 1014 9.21 -22.09 26.12
N ASN A 1015 9.67 -22.74 27.19
CA ASN A 1015 8.95 -23.85 27.82
C ASN A 1015 7.88 -23.33 28.81
N ALA A 1016 7.15 -24.25 29.46
CA ALA A 1016 6.11 -23.93 30.44
C ALA A 1016 6.57 -23.06 31.63
N ASN A 1017 7.88 -23.00 31.90
CA ASN A 1017 8.47 -22.14 32.93
C ASN A 1017 9.02 -20.82 32.34
N GLY A 1018 8.67 -20.47 31.11
CA GLY A 1018 9.14 -19.28 30.40
C GLY A 1018 10.60 -19.34 29.96
N LYS A 1019 11.32 -20.44 30.19
CA LYS A 1019 12.77 -20.52 29.95
C LYS A 1019 13.10 -20.85 28.50
N PHE A 1020 14.18 -20.28 28.00
CA PHE A 1020 14.79 -20.63 26.71
C PHE A 1020 16.31 -20.77 26.81
N SER A 1021 16.89 -21.51 25.88
CA SER A 1021 18.34 -21.66 25.70
C SER A 1021 18.65 -21.71 24.20
N LEU A 1022 19.62 -20.92 23.76
CA LEU A 1022 20.04 -20.83 22.36
C LEU A 1022 21.56 -20.82 22.23
N SER A 1023 22.06 -21.47 21.19
CA SER A 1023 23.50 -21.53 20.88
C SER A 1023 23.80 -20.59 19.71
N ILE A 1024 24.74 -19.66 19.90
CA ILE A 1024 25.14 -18.67 18.89
C ILE A 1024 26.66 -18.70 18.65
N PRO A 1025 27.12 -18.65 17.38
CA PRO A 1025 28.54 -18.71 17.07
C PRO A 1025 29.25 -17.40 17.40
N SER A 1026 30.56 -17.45 17.62
CA SER A 1026 31.42 -16.27 17.75
C SER A 1026 31.68 -15.60 16.40
N GLY A 1027 32.12 -14.33 16.43
CA GLY A 1027 32.65 -13.62 15.26
C GLY A 1027 31.80 -12.46 14.73
N CYS A 1028 30.58 -12.28 15.22
CA CYS A 1028 29.80 -11.05 15.05
C CYS A 1028 28.84 -10.85 16.23
N ALA A 1029 28.21 -9.68 16.32
CA ALA A 1029 27.15 -9.43 17.29
C ALA A 1029 25.83 -10.07 16.84
N PHE A 1030 25.00 -10.54 17.77
CA PHE A 1030 23.67 -11.09 17.52
C PHE A 1030 22.61 -10.37 18.35
N ARG A 1031 21.47 -10.08 17.73
CA ARG A 1031 20.26 -9.60 18.38
C ARG A 1031 19.36 -10.78 18.70
N VAL A 1032 18.98 -10.90 19.97
CA VAL A 1032 18.00 -11.86 20.49
C VAL A 1032 16.73 -11.09 20.82
N PHE A 1033 15.59 -11.46 20.28
CA PHE A 1033 14.35 -10.69 20.43
C PHE A 1033 13.10 -11.55 20.36
N ALA A 1034 12.01 -11.03 20.91
CA ALA A 1034 10.66 -11.58 20.73
C ALA A 1034 9.72 -10.44 20.31
N TYR A 1035 8.90 -10.69 19.28
CA TYR A 1035 7.80 -9.79 18.90
C TYR A 1035 6.47 -10.55 19.02
N SER A 1036 5.56 -10.06 19.85
CA SER A 1036 4.20 -10.57 19.97
C SER A 1036 3.23 -9.40 20.16
N GLU A 1037 2.11 -9.42 19.43
CA GLU A 1037 1.04 -8.42 19.59
C GLU A 1037 0.28 -8.58 20.92
N MET A 1038 0.32 -9.78 21.53
CA MET A 1038 -0.38 -10.12 22.78
C MET A 1038 0.55 -10.64 23.88
N GLY A 1039 1.87 -10.54 23.71
CA GLY A 1039 2.88 -11.06 24.62
C GLY A 1039 4.07 -10.11 24.82
N PRO A 1040 4.99 -10.44 25.73
CA PRO A 1040 6.12 -9.57 26.06
C PRO A 1040 7.11 -9.44 24.89
N ASN A 1041 7.37 -8.20 24.48
CA ASN A 1041 8.35 -7.83 23.47
C ASN A 1041 9.67 -7.47 24.15
N PHE A 1042 10.79 -8.03 23.73
CA PHE A 1042 12.10 -7.60 24.24
C PHE A 1042 13.15 -7.66 23.14
N THR A 1043 14.27 -6.98 23.36
CA THR A 1043 15.45 -7.06 22.52
C THR A 1043 16.72 -7.04 23.36
N ALA A 1044 17.67 -7.91 23.04
CA ALA A 1044 19.00 -7.97 23.65
C ALA A 1044 20.07 -8.12 22.57
N THR A 1045 21.18 -7.40 22.69
CA THR A 1045 22.32 -7.54 21.76
C THR A 1045 23.51 -8.19 22.48
N ILE A 1046 24.06 -9.25 21.89
CA ILE A 1046 25.11 -10.09 22.48
C ILE A 1046 26.30 -10.17 21.52
N ARG A 1047 27.52 -9.97 22.04
CA ARG A 1047 28.78 -10.25 21.32
C ARG A 1047 29.39 -11.55 21.87
N PRO A 1048 29.03 -12.73 21.32
CA PRO A 1048 29.40 -14.02 21.88
C PRO A 1048 30.90 -14.32 21.81
N LYS A 1049 31.46 -14.81 22.92
CA LYS A 1049 32.78 -15.45 22.99
C LYS A 1049 32.63 -16.97 22.90
N PRO A 1050 33.57 -17.70 22.27
CA PRO A 1050 33.50 -19.17 22.15
C PRO A 1050 33.28 -19.85 23.51
N GLY A 1051 32.31 -20.78 23.57
CA GLY A 1051 31.96 -21.54 24.78
C GLY A 1051 31.38 -20.73 25.96
N ALA A 1052 31.22 -19.40 25.83
CA ALA A 1052 30.73 -18.57 26.93
C ALA A 1052 29.23 -18.77 27.18
N ILE A 1053 28.81 -18.62 28.43
CA ILE A 1053 27.40 -18.71 28.83
C ILE A 1053 26.92 -17.32 29.25
N TYR A 1054 25.84 -16.86 28.60
CA TYR A 1054 25.17 -15.59 28.87
C TYR A 1054 23.83 -15.87 29.53
N HIS A 1055 23.57 -15.23 30.67
CA HIS A 1055 22.29 -15.28 31.36
C HIS A 1055 21.61 -13.93 31.25
N LEU A 1056 20.50 -13.87 30.50
CA LEU A 1056 19.72 -12.65 30.29
C LEU A 1056 18.73 -12.37 31.44
N GLY A 1057 18.57 -13.31 32.37
CA GLY A 1057 17.64 -13.17 33.50
C GLY A 1057 16.17 -13.27 33.07
N ASP A 1058 15.31 -12.61 33.86
CA ASP A 1058 13.87 -12.50 33.59
C ASP A 1058 13.62 -11.31 32.65
N LEU A 1059 13.14 -11.60 31.44
CA LEU A 1059 12.89 -10.67 30.35
C LEU A 1059 11.40 -10.34 30.28
N LYS A 1060 11.08 -9.04 30.36
CA LYS A 1060 9.74 -8.48 30.41
C LYS A 1060 9.41 -7.72 29.13
N ASP A 1061 8.13 -7.38 28.97
CA ASP A 1061 7.67 -6.53 27.88
C ASP A 1061 8.39 -5.17 27.91
N LYS A 1062 8.90 -4.78 26.74
CA LYS A 1062 9.71 -3.60 26.41
C LYS A 1062 11.12 -3.55 27.01
N ASP A 1063 11.67 -4.67 27.45
CA ASP A 1063 13.08 -4.72 27.85
C ASP A 1063 13.99 -4.51 26.61
N ASP A 1064 14.90 -3.53 26.70
CA ASP A 1064 15.94 -3.26 25.70
C ASP A 1064 17.32 -3.32 26.35
N LEU A 1065 17.96 -4.49 26.26
CA LEU A 1065 19.29 -4.75 26.81
C LEU A 1065 20.35 -4.43 25.75
N ASN A 1066 20.83 -3.19 25.79
CA ASN A 1066 21.89 -2.71 24.91
C ASN A 1066 23.26 -3.25 25.35
N GLU A 1067 23.89 -4.05 24.47
CA GLU A 1067 25.23 -4.66 24.60
C GLU A 1067 25.53 -5.38 25.93
N VAL A 1068 25.13 -6.65 26.02
CA VAL A 1068 25.52 -7.54 27.12
C VAL A 1068 26.95 -8.06 26.88
N GLU A 1069 27.95 -7.33 27.38
CA GLU A 1069 29.38 -7.69 27.22
C GLU A 1069 29.91 -8.64 28.30
N THR A 1070 29.27 -8.71 29.47
CA THR A 1070 29.76 -9.49 30.61
C THR A 1070 29.07 -10.85 30.68
N ALA A 1071 29.86 -11.93 30.61
CA ALA A 1071 29.46 -13.23 31.12
C ALA A 1071 29.29 -13.08 32.64
N GLY A 1072 28.05 -13.11 33.13
CA GLY A 1072 27.77 -12.96 34.55
C GLY A 1072 28.17 -14.21 35.32
N GLU A 1073 29.13 -14.09 36.24
CA GLU A 1073 29.14 -14.91 37.45
C GLU A 1073 27.85 -14.62 38.23
N LEU A 1074 27.16 -15.69 38.63
CA LEU A 1074 25.97 -15.70 39.49
C LEU A 1074 26.20 -14.98 40.82
N PRO A 1075 25.14 -14.46 41.48
CA PRO A 1075 24.89 -14.78 42.88
C PRO A 1075 24.30 -16.19 43.01
#